data_AF-A0A450TK04-F1
#
_entry.id   AF-A0A450TK04-F1
#
_cell.length_a   1.000
_cell.length_b   1.000
_cell.length_c   1.000
_cell.angle_alpha   90.00
_cell.angle_beta   90.00
_cell.angle_gamma   90.00
#
_symmetry.space_group_name_H-M   'P 1'
#
loop_
_entity.id
_entity.type
_entity.pdbx_description
1 polymer ?
#
loop_
_entity_poly.entity_id
_entity_poly.type
_entity_poly.pdbx_seq_one_letter_code
_entity_poly.pdbx_strand_id
1 'polypeptide(L)'
;MTPTEELTNLITLGEGPTTEFKQSGADKSLGEEICAFANAAGGTVLVGVTDTGEIVGVSNHNKLKSQIQSVVRSAEPSIVVKVESINDVLRVTIPEQYEKPYSFRGKFFVRSGASSQRMSRDEIREFFFRERQIHFDKTYCPDYNLRDDLTEEIWSRFTERANIPKNVNKAITLHNLHLVKEGRMTYAGAWLLCNDITFYTLSARVTCVMFRGTTNAHILDRRDFTGDLYSIYEDCMAYMQSKLNTALIPHARGRDERLELPEDALREALANAIAHRDYRSTANVHVRIYHDRLEIVTPGGLPAGMREEDLGYKSVPRNPLLFDLLLRMHLVEKIGSGIQRIRDLCREYGVGEPEFDISEEWVTVIFPRNLVEVTQPINGLGYKDQPNARLPLLEGAQDTLAWFEKALQLWRLRHRNYIFDDAFDGVCRCWFGQEKNTGTLTVLACYQTEAEAREAMPRVTDYVQKLIQATREQSHGQLHEQLSWFRDCPPESREADGGGQRIEFILALQQGDVDRVETVDGINYRYISESRLLDGLVDFSDYFQDIRYRVERETLPDSELTLKDTYTPSRYRLDEKDAEGDDDDKSGGAAEDLEPFLHHWLAENGLRQLALLGEYGQGKSTASLLLSYQLIQQYREDQTIRIPVLLELRGKSPRSLTPEDLLATWAHRYGIDTQALLQLIIAGRVLLILEGFDKIDLTGDTETRLSHFRRLWQLSYPKAKILITGRPNFFLDDAERKSALGIQRPSGDRPYCQAIHLLPFDTARIERSLRAADAGVRAGIVALAEGDERFREIVSRPSLLHIVSTLWRRENLGKYHDRISSALVMDLFLQHSYRRQGAKQGERAFMALNTAERAYFMAGIAAYMGARRLPNQISKQQLDEAIRALIRAIPDGVSQSVTTIQNEANAPLRSQARFDWKNREPEIIEHIKTDARACGLLVSDLSKDGHFKFAHKSFLEFLEARVLSQLFAAEEPERISGASLANTWKLEIDDLKDSPEAMTFLAELLAQKFRERGQREDHEIARGLLAALVWGNLPGKRSWKSVFWRLSVRPALWLAGRLVGIFGVRRRKYIVFGLFVAVVGAVAGAFALVTKYDLAGMMAFPITLSAVGIGLLLGYWVGLCTDFLKRQKTPIWRRLHLWYQSCKNLHLSLPAMARTVGAGVVELLEDGGSEEKDRREA
;
A
#
# COMPACT_ATOMS: atom_id res chain seq x y z
N MET A 1 13.86 17.46 67.41
CA MET A 1 13.70 16.41 68.43
C MET A 1 15.06 16.11 69.02
N THR A 2 15.12 15.82 70.32
CA THR A 2 16.36 15.32 70.93
C THR A 2 16.57 13.84 70.56
N PRO A 3 17.81 13.31 70.53
CA PRO A 3 18.06 11.90 70.22
C PRO A 3 17.30 10.90 71.11
N THR A 4 16.98 11.31 72.34
CA THR A 4 16.18 10.55 73.30
C THR A 4 14.70 10.49 72.90
N GLU A 5 14.12 11.61 72.43
CA GLU A 5 12.74 11.65 71.93
C GLU A 5 12.56 10.81 70.66
N GLU A 6 13.54 10.84 69.75
CA GLU A 6 13.53 10.00 68.54
C GLU A 6 13.57 8.51 68.88
N LEU A 7 14.36 8.11 69.89
CA LEU A 7 14.43 6.72 70.36
C LEU A 7 13.07 6.26 70.91
N THR A 8 12.41 7.07 71.75
CA THR A 8 11.10 6.73 72.32
C THR A 8 10.04 6.61 71.22
N ASN A 9 10.06 7.47 70.20
CA ASN A 9 9.14 7.39 69.07
C ASN A 9 9.34 6.12 68.25
N LEU A 10 10.59 5.75 67.95
CA LEU A 10 10.90 4.52 67.20
C LEU A 10 10.49 3.26 67.97
N ILE A 11 10.65 3.24 69.30
CA ILE A 11 10.20 2.12 70.15
C ILE A 11 8.66 2.03 70.15
N THR A 12 7.97 3.17 70.21
CA THR A 12 6.50 3.23 70.21
C THR A 12 5.89 2.78 68.87
N LEU A 13 6.58 3.06 67.76
CA LEU A 13 6.18 2.62 66.42
C LEU A 13 6.36 1.10 66.20
N GLY A 14 7.20 0.45 67.01
CA GLY A 14 7.48 -0.98 66.93
C GLY A 14 8.38 -1.39 65.76
N GLU A 15 8.62 -2.70 65.63
CA GLU A 15 9.35 -3.26 64.50
C GLU A 15 8.53 -3.16 63.20
N GLY A 16 9.23 -2.97 62.08
CA GLY A 16 8.56 -2.72 60.81
C GLY A 16 9.52 -2.76 59.61
N PRO A 17 9.09 -2.18 58.47
CA PRO A 17 9.89 -2.18 57.25
C PRO A 17 11.20 -1.40 57.35
N THR A 18 11.31 -0.47 58.31
CA THR A 18 12.48 0.41 58.47
C THR A 18 13.14 0.33 59.86
N THR A 19 12.60 -0.49 60.77
CA THR A 19 13.04 -0.56 62.17
C THR A 19 13.08 -2.00 62.67
N GLU A 20 14.15 -2.38 63.37
CA GLU A 20 14.36 -3.71 63.95
C GLU A 20 14.92 -3.58 65.39
N PHE A 21 14.44 -4.40 66.33
CA PHE A 21 14.96 -4.44 67.69
C PHE A 21 15.81 -5.69 67.88
N LYS A 22 16.90 -5.58 68.65
CA LYS A 22 17.72 -6.74 69.03
C LYS A 22 18.18 -6.61 70.47
N GLN A 23 18.07 -7.69 71.23
CA GLN A 23 18.68 -7.79 72.55
C GLN A 23 20.22 -7.87 72.44
N SER A 24 20.92 -7.30 73.43
CA SER A 24 22.39 -7.32 73.50
C SER A 24 22.93 -8.76 73.60
N GLY A 25 23.36 -9.34 72.48
CA GLY A 25 23.87 -10.72 72.41
C GLY A 25 23.56 -11.49 71.11
N ALA A 26 22.76 -10.94 70.20
CA ALA A 26 22.38 -11.58 68.94
C ALA A 26 23.44 -11.39 67.81
N ASP A 27 24.66 -11.87 68.01
CA ASP A 27 25.79 -11.69 67.05
C ASP A 27 25.58 -12.36 65.68
N LYS A 28 24.71 -13.38 65.58
CA LYS A 28 24.54 -14.16 64.33
C LYS A 28 23.52 -13.59 63.35
N SER A 29 22.40 -13.04 63.84
CA SER A 29 21.35 -12.46 62.99
C SER A 29 21.59 -10.99 62.66
N LEU A 30 22.39 -10.26 63.47
CA LEU A 30 22.64 -8.83 63.25
C LEU A 30 23.21 -8.52 61.85
N GLY A 31 24.12 -9.36 61.35
CA GLY A 31 24.65 -9.21 59.99
C GLY A 31 23.62 -9.51 58.89
N GLU A 32 22.67 -10.41 59.15
CA GLU A 32 21.57 -10.73 58.23
C GLU A 32 20.59 -9.55 58.15
N GLU A 33 20.24 -8.94 59.29
CA GLU A 33 19.38 -7.74 59.33
C GLU A 33 20.03 -6.55 58.63
N ILE A 34 21.29 -6.27 58.93
CA ILE A 34 22.03 -5.17 58.29
C ILE A 34 22.12 -5.39 56.78
N CYS A 35 22.37 -6.62 56.33
CA CYS A 35 22.38 -6.99 54.91
C CYS A 35 21.00 -6.82 54.27
N ALA A 36 19.92 -7.21 54.96
CA ALA A 36 18.55 -7.05 54.47
C ALA A 36 18.16 -5.57 54.33
N PHE A 37 18.52 -4.71 55.29
CA PHE A 37 18.30 -3.27 55.20
C PHE A 37 19.15 -2.61 54.11
N ALA A 38 20.41 -3.04 53.94
CA ALA A 38 21.28 -2.58 52.86
C ALA A 38 20.72 -2.93 51.47
N ASN A 39 20.07 -4.08 51.33
CA ASN A 39 19.36 -4.50 50.12
C ASN A 39 17.96 -3.87 49.96
N ALA A 40 17.46 -3.15 50.98
CA ALA A 40 16.20 -2.41 50.97
C ALA A 40 16.46 -0.88 50.85
N ALA A 41 15.52 -0.04 51.30
CA ALA A 41 15.66 1.42 51.30
C ALA A 41 16.50 1.97 52.48
N GLY A 42 17.29 1.12 53.14
CA GLY A 42 17.92 1.42 54.43
C GLY A 42 17.00 1.16 55.62
N GLY A 43 17.46 1.51 56.83
CA GLY A 43 16.70 1.30 58.06
C GLY A 43 17.53 1.52 59.33
N THR A 44 16.91 1.27 60.48
CA THR A 44 17.54 1.42 61.79
C THR A 44 17.40 0.15 62.62
N VAL A 45 18.51 -0.33 63.18
CA VAL A 45 18.52 -1.42 64.16
C VAL A 45 18.83 -0.84 65.54
N LEU A 46 17.95 -1.08 66.51
CA LEU A 46 18.15 -0.70 67.91
C LEU A 46 18.64 -1.91 68.71
N VAL A 47 19.88 -1.84 69.20
CA VAL A 47 20.48 -2.93 69.98
C VAL A 47 20.46 -2.58 71.47
N GLY A 48 19.90 -3.48 72.27
CA GLY A 48 19.57 -3.24 73.69
C GLY A 48 18.06 -3.10 73.95
N VAL A 49 17.22 -3.38 72.95
CA VAL A 49 15.75 -3.35 73.04
C VAL A 49 15.23 -4.75 72.71
N THR A 50 14.25 -5.24 73.48
CA THR A 50 13.56 -6.50 73.21
C THR A 50 12.56 -6.36 72.08
N ASP A 51 12.15 -7.47 71.47
CA ASP A 51 11.11 -7.50 70.41
C ASP A 51 9.77 -6.90 70.90
N THR A 52 9.51 -6.87 72.22
CA THR A 52 8.34 -6.23 72.83
C THR A 52 8.52 -4.73 73.11
N GLY A 53 9.65 -4.15 72.73
CA GLY A 53 9.98 -2.72 72.93
C GLY A 53 10.54 -2.37 74.31
N GLU A 54 10.81 -3.34 75.18
CA GLU A 54 11.42 -3.11 76.50
C GLU A 54 12.92 -2.86 76.37
N ILE A 55 13.43 -1.80 77.01
CA ILE A 55 14.87 -1.45 77.01
C ILE A 55 15.60 -2.28 78.07
N VAL A 56 16.45 -3.20 77.63
CA VAL A 56 17.30 -4.06 78.49
C VAL A 56 18.72 -3.50 78.60
N GLY A 57 19.14 -2.69 77.62
CA GLY A 57 20.42 -2.02 77.59
C GLY A 57 21.59 -2.87 77.08
N VAL A 58 22.72 -2.21 76.83
CA VAL A 58 23.98 -2.79 76.33
C VAL A 58 25.09 -2.56 77.36
N SER A 59 25.64 -3.64 77.91
CA SER A 59 26.67 -3.57 78.96
C SER A 59 28.02 -3.03 78.50
N ASN A 60 28.41 -3.22 77.23
CA ASN A 60 29.66 -2.71 76.67
C ASN A 60 29.49 -2.18 75.24
N HIS A 61 29.15 -0.89 75.15
CA HIS A 61 28.91 -0.19 73.89
C HIS A 61 30.13 -0.19 72.95
N ASN A 62 31.36 -0.08 73.48
CA ASN A 62 32.57 -0.01 72.65
C ASN A 62 32.89 -1.36 71.99
N LYS A 63 32.74 -2.46 72.72
CA LYS A 63 32.92 -3.81 72.17
C LYS A 63 31.91 -4.08 71.04
N LEU A 64 30.65 -3.75 71.26
CA LEU A 64 29.58 -3.99 70.29
C LEU A 64 29.71 -3.08 69.05
N LYS A 65 30.12 -1.81 69.20
CA LYS A 65 30.49 -0.94 68.07
C LYS A 65 31.57 -1.56 67.20
N SER A 66 32.62 -2.12 67.81
CA SER A 66 33.70 -2.82 67.10
C SER A 66 33.20 -4.07 66.36
N GLN A 67 32.32 -4.85 67.00
CA GLN A 67 31.69 -6.01 66.37
C GLN A 67 30.84 -5.64 65.16
N ILE A 68 30.00 -4.60 65.26
CA ILE A 68 29.18 -4.10 64.14
C ILE A 68 30.07 -3.66 62.97
N GLN A 69 31.15 -2.93 63.25
CA GLN A 69 32.11 -2.51 62.22
C GLN A 69 32.77 -3.71 61.52
N SER A 70 33.08 -4.78 62.26
CA SER A 70 33.61 -6.02 61.69
C SER A 70 32.58 -6.75 60.80
N VAL A 71 31.34 -6.89 61.27
CA VAL A 71 30.23 -7.50 60.52
C VAL A 71 30.00 -6.79 59.19
N VAL A 72 29.92 -5.47 59.24
CA VAL A 72 29.67 -4.61 58.09
C VAL A 72 30.80 -4.65 57.06
N ARG A 73 32.07 -4.78 57.49
CA ARG A 73 33.23 -4.98 56.61
C ARG A 73 33.29 -6.37 55.97
N SER A 74 32.69 -7.38 56.60
CA SER A 74 32.66 -8.76 56.10
C SER A 74 31.53 -9.05 55.10
N ALA A 75 30.64 -8.07 54.87
CA ALA A 75 29.69 -8.11 53.78
C ALA A 75 30.40 -7.84 52.44
N GLU A 76 29.82 -8.36 51.36
CA GLU A 76 30.32 -8.17 49.98
C GLU A 76 29.20 -7.57 49.11
N PRO A 77 29.34 -6.32 48.62
CA PRO A 77 30.36 -5.31 48.99
C PRO A 77 30.29 -4.89 50.47
N SER A 78 31.28 -4.14 50.97
CA SER A 78 31.23 -3.65 52.36
C SER A 78 30.09 -2.65 52.55
N ILE A 79 29.31 -2.79 53.62
CA ILE A 79 28.15 -1.91 53.89
C ILE A 79 28.63 -0.64 54.61
N VAL A 80 27.93 0.50 54.46
CA VAL A 80 28.20 1.70 55.26
C VAL A 80 27.13 1.85 56.35
N VAL A 81 27.52 2.05 57.61
CA VAL A 81 26.59 2.25 58.73
C VAL A 81 27.03 3.40 59.65
N LYS A 82 26.06 4.07 60.29
CA LYS A 82 26.29 5.04 61.36
C LYS A 82 25.87 4.41 62.70
N VAL A 83 26.77 4.40 63.69
CA VAL A 83 26.50 3.78 65.00
C VAL A 83 26.58 4.83 66.11
N GLU A 84 25.48 5.07 66.81
CA GLU A 84 25.35 6.05 67.88
C GLU A 84 24.95 5.38 69.19
N SER A 85 25.49 5.87 70.32
CA SER A 85 25.08 5.43 71.66
C SER A 85 24.05 6.43 72.19
N ILE A 86 22.86 5.96 72.53
CA ILE A 86 21.80 6.77 73.11
C ILE A 86 21.39 6.08 74.43
N ASN A 87 21.84 6.66 75.55
CA ASN A 87 21.71 6.05 76.88
C ASN A 87 22.29 4.62 76.90
N ASP A 88 21.47 3.62 77.25
CA ASP A 88 21.86 2.22 77.32
C ASP A 88 21.66 1.45 75.99
N VAL A 89 21.26 2.11 74.90
CA VAL A 89 20.94 1.48 73.61
C VAL A 89 21.93 1.93 72.52
N LEU A 90 22.29 1.04 71.60
CA LEU A 90 22.99 1.38 70.36
C LEU A 90 22.02 1.51 69.20
N ARG A 91 22.04 2.67 68.53
CA ARG A 91 21.34 2.93 67.28
C ARG A 91 22.29 2.68 66.11
N VAL A 92 22.00 1.67 65.29
CA VAL A 92 22.70 1.39 64.03
C VAL A 92 21.82 1.86 62.89
N THR A 93 22.22 2.93 62.22
CA THR A 93 21.52 3.46 61.05
C THR A 93 22.21 2.98 59.79
N ILE A 94 21.45 2.28 58.94
CA ILE A 94 21.85 1.82 57.62
C ILE A 94 21.23 2.80 56.62
N PRO A 95 21.99 3.76 56.05
CA PRO A 95 21.47 4.59 54.97
C PRO A 95 21.21 3.72 53.73
N GLU A 96 20.38 4.23 52.82
CA GLU A 96 20.16 3.60 51.51
C GLU A 96 21.51 3.35 50.80
N GLN A 97 21.73 2.10 50.39
CA GLN A 97 22.95 1.68 49.71
C GLN A 97 22.71 1.53 48.20
N TYR A 98 23.75 1.72 47.40
CA TYR A 98 23.65 1.76 45.93
C TYR A 98 24.36 0.61 45.20
N GLU A 99 25.24 -0.16 45.85
CA GLU A 99 25.94 -1.32 45.24
C GLU A 99 25.21 -2.64 45.52
N LYS A 100 23.89 -2.63 45.39
CA LYS A 100 23.06 -3.82 45.60
C LYS A 100 23.30 -4.84 44.45
N PRO A 101 23.19 -6.15 44.70
CA PRO A 101 22.97 -6.79 45.99
C PRO A 101 24.22 -6.90 46.88
N TYR A 102 24.01 -6.63 48.16
CA TYR A 102 24.90 -6.98 49.24
C TYR A 102 24.68 -8.43 49.67
N SER A 103 25.76 -9.16 49.92
CA SER A 103 25.73 -10.48 50.52
C SER A 103 26.42 -10.47 51.88
N PHE A 104 25.93 -11.30 52.80
CA PHE A 104 26.60 -11.58 54.06
C PHE A 104 26.87 -13.08 54.15
N ARG A 105 28.15 -13.46 54.26
CA ARG A 105 28.61 -14.85 54.26
C ARG A 105 28.11 -15.65 53.04
N GLY A 106 28.12 -15.04 51.85
CA GLY A 106 27.70 -15.65 50.59
C GLY A 106 26.19 -15.89 50.46
N LYS A 107 25.36 -15.27 51.31
CA LYS A 107 23.89 -15.33 51.26
C LYS A 107 23.31 -13.92 51.08
N PHE A 108 22.22 -13.84 50.34
CA PHE A 108 21.49 -12.60 50.07
C PHE A 108 20.21 -12.56 50.89
N PHE A 109 19.95 -11.43 51.54
CA PHE A 109 18.79 -11.20 52.40
C PHE A 109 18.03 -9.95 51.94
N VAL A 110 16.70 -9.97 52.04
CA VAL A 110 15.81 -8.85 51.72
C VAL A 110 14.83 -8.60 52.86
N ARG A 111 14.47 -7.34 53.08
CA ARG A 111 13.46 -6.97 54.07
C ARG A 111 12.05 -7.11 53.46
N SER A 112 11.18 -7.85 54.12
CA SER A 112 9.76 -8.01 53.77
C SER A 112 8.90 -7.78 55.02
N GLY A 113 8.24 -6.62 55.06
CA GLY A 113 7.56 -6.13 56.27
C GLY A 113 8.52 -6.01 57.44
N ALA A 114 8.17 -6.58 58.59
CA ALA A 114 9.01 -6.61 59.79
C ALA A 114 10.03 -7.78 59.82
N SER A 115 10.19 -8.54 58.72
CA SER A 115 11.04 -9.73 58.71
C SER A 115 12.14 -9.65 57.65
N SER A 116 13.33 -10.17 57.99
CA SER A 116 14.43 -10.35 57.04
C SER A 116 14.44 -11.77 56.50
N GLN A 117 14.31 -11.92 55.19
CA GLN A 117 14.19 -13.21 54.52
C GLN A 117 15.37 -13.48 53.61
N ARG A 118 15.83 -14.73 53.58
CA ARG A 118 16.87 -15.16 52.64
C ARG A 118 16.28 -15.30 51.24
N MET A 119 16.87 -14.63 50.26
CA MET A 119 16.46 -14.75 48.87
C MET A 119 16.71 -16.18 48.35
N SER A 120 15.72 -16.73 47.66
CA SER A 120 15.80 -17.94 46.84
C SER A 120 16.70 -17.72 45.63
N ARG A 121 17.05 -18.79 44.90
CA ARG A 121 17.91 -18.69 43.71
C ARG A 121 17.30 -17.80 42.62
N ASP A 122 15.98 -17.84 42.45
CA ASP A 122 15.29 -17.06 41.42
C ASP A 122 15.10 -15.60 41.88
N GLU A 123 14.84 -15.37 43.16
CA GLU A 123 14.86 -14.01 43.73
C GLU A 123 16.25 -13.38 43.65
N ILE A 124 17.32 -14.14 43.90
CA ILE A 124 18.71 -13.67 43.73
C ILE A 124 18.91 -13.24 42.27
N ARG A 125 18.57 -14.10 41.30
CA ARG A 125 18.70 -13.75 39.88
C ARG A 125 17.93 -12.48 39.55
N GLU A 126 16.65 -12.41 39.91
CA GLU A 126 15.82 -11.24 39.61
C GLU A 126 16.35 -9.99 40.30
N PHE A 127 16.88 -10.12 41.51
CA PHE A 127 17.49 -9.01 42.24
C PHE A 127 18.78 -8.53 41.56
N PHE A 128 19.68 -9.43 41.13
CA PHE A 128 20.87 -9.05 40.35
C PHE A 128 20.50 -8.36 39.01
N PHE A 129 19.42 -8.80 38.36
CA PHE A 129 18.90 -8.12 37.16
C PHE A 129 18.32 -6.75 37.48
N ARG A 130 17.49 -6.66 38.53
CA ARG A 130 16.84 -5.42 38.98
C ARG A 130 17.88 -4.35 39.36
N GLU A 131 18.90 -4.75 40.11
CA GLU A 131 20.01 -3.89 40.54
C GLU A 131 21.09 -3.69 39.46
N ARG A 132 20.81 -4.06 38.21
CA ARG A 132 21.65 -3.76 37.03
C ARG A 132 23.04 -4.41 37.02
N GLN A 133 23.22 -5.51 37.75
CA GLN A 133 24.49 -6.27 37.76
C GLN A 133 24.58 -7.27 36.59
N ILE A 134 23.45 -7.58 35.93
CA ILE A 134 23.40 -8.41 34.72
C ILE A 134 22.63 -7.67 33.63
N HIS A 135 23.31 -7.34 32.53
CA HIS A 135 22.68 -6.75 31.34
C HIS A 135 22.33 -7.86 30.35
N PHE A 136 21.04 -8.05 30.09
CA PHE A 136 20.55 -9.19 29.30
C PHE A 136 21.06 -9.17 27.85
N ASP A 137 21.14 -7.99 27.25
CA ASP A 137 21.64 -7.77 25.89
C ASP A 137 23.10 -8.22 25.68
N LYS A 138 23.92 -8.22 26.74
CA LYS A 138 25.31 -8.70 26.76
C LYS A 138 25.44 -10.21 27.02
N THR A 139 24.35 -10.90 27.34
CA THR A 139 24.38 -12.35 27.58
C THR A 139 24.35 -13.14 26.27
N TYR A 140 24.77 -14.42 26.34
CA TYR A 140 24.86 -15.28 25.16
C TYR A 140 23.46 -15.69 24.66
N CYS A 141 23.24 -15.57 23.34
CA CYS A 141 22.08 -16.14 22.67
C CYS A 141 22.42 -17.58 22.26
N PRO A 142 21.85 -18.61 22.91
CA PRO A 142 22.23 -20.00 22.68
C PRO A 142 21.76 -20.53 21.32
N ASP A 143 20.68 -19.99 20.80
CA ASP A 143 20.02 -20.46 19.58
C ASP A 143 20.61 -19.82 18.30
N TYR A 144 21.51 -18.84 18.44
CA TYR A 144 22.14 -18.17 17.30
C TYR A 144 23.41 -18.89 16.83
N ASN A 145 23.38 -19.40 15.60
CA ASN A 145 24.50 -20.07 14.97
C ASN A 145 25.28 -19.13 14.04
N LEU A 146 26.51 -18.76 14.43
CA LEU A 146 27.38 -17.86 13.67
C LEU A 146 27.68 -18.28 12.23
N ARG A 147 27.56 -19.57 11.90
CA ARG A 147 27.83 -20.08 10.54
C ARG A 147 26.59 -20.02 9.65
N ASP A 148 25.45 -20.41 10.21
CA ASP A 148 24.23 -20.64 9.44
C ASP A 148 23.32 -19.40 9.41
N ASP A 149 23.29 -18.64 10.51
CA ASP A 149 22.41 -17.49 10.67
C ASP A 149 23.06 -16.18 10.20
N LEU A 150 24.39 -16.04 10.35
CA LEU A 150 25.11 -14.86 9.88
C LEU A 150 25.52 -14.99 8.40
N THR A 151 24.56 -14.75 7.50
CA THR A 151 24.83 -14.73 6.05
C THR A 151 25.59 -13.48 5.62
N GLU A 152 26.19 -13.50 4.42
CA GLU A 152 26.82 -12.30 3.84
C GLU A 152 25.82 -11.16 3.60
N GLU A 153 24.56 -11.50 3.30
CA GLU A 153 23.48 -10.51 3.10
C GLU A 153 23.16 -9.78 4.41
N ILE A 154 22.99 -10.53 5.51
CA ILE A 154 22.74 -9.96 6.85
C ILE A 154 23.93 -9.11 7.29
N TRP A 155 25.16 -9.60 7.08
CA TRP A 155 26.37 -8.86 7.38
C TRP A 155 26.48 -7.56 6.58
N SER A 156 26.21 -7.61 5.27
CA SER A 156 26.24 -6.42 4.40
C SER A 156 25.20 -5.39 4.85
N ARG A 157 23.98 -5.82 5.16
CA ARG A 157 22.90 -4.95 5.63
C ARG A 157 23.26 -4.26 6.95
N PHE A 158 23.80 -5.01 7.92
CA PHE A 158 24.23 -4.46 9.20
C PHE A 158 25.38 -3.46 9.05
N THR A 159 26.41 -3.80 8.26
CA THR A 159 27.58 -2.91 8.07
C THR A 159 27.22 -1.61 7.37
N GLU A 160 26.30 -1.65 6.40
CA GLU A 160 25.76 -0.45 5.76
C GLU A 160 25.04 0.46 6.77
N ARG A 161 24.12 -0.10 7.57
CA ARG A 161 23.35 0.65 8.58
C ARG A 161 24.20 1.18 9.73
N ALA A 162 25.24 0.44 10.14
CA ALA A 162 26.17 0.84 11.19
C ALA A 162 27.35 1.70 10.70
N ASN A 163 27.34 2.10 9.43
CA ASN A 163 28.38 2.87 8.75
C ASN A 163 29.79 2.26 8.93
N ILE A 164 29.89 0.95 8.73
CA ILE A 164 31.13 0.17 8.83
C ILE A 164 31.72 -0.02 7.43
N PRO A 165 33.00 0.29 7.19
CA PRO A 165 33.62 0.13 5.87
C PRO A 165 33.58 -1.32 5.37
N LYS A 166 33.34 -1.52 4.06
CA LYS A 166 33.17 -2.86 3.46
C LYS A 166 34.41 -3.77 3.54
N ASN A 167 35.61 -3.22 3.74
CA ASN A 167 36.88 -3.96 3.74
C ASN A 167 37.36 -4.38 5.14
N VAL A 168 36.47 -4.42 6.14
CA VAL A 168 36.85 -4.81 7.52
C VAL A 168 36.74 -6.33 7.73
N ASN A 169 37.58 -6.86 8.62
CA ASN A 169 37.47 -8.25 9.02
C ASN A 169 36.22 -8.46 9.89
N LYS A 170 35.31 -9.32 9.42
CA LYS A 170 34.02 -9.64 10.07
C LYS A 170 34.17 -10.07 11.54
N ALA A 171 35.04 -11.06 11.80
CA ALA A 171 35.22 -11.60 13.15
C ALA A 171 35.79 -10.57 14.13
N ILE A 172 36.78 -9.80 13.68
CA ILE A 172 37.38 -8.72 14.50
C ILE A 172 36.34 -7.63 14.79
N THR A 173 35.53 -7.27 13.80
CA THR A 173 34.51 -6.22 13.95
C THR A 173 33.43 -6.65 14.94
N LEU A 174 32.90 -7.87 14.83
CA LEU A 174 31.91 -8.40 15.77
C LEU A 174 32.45 -8.47 17.21
N HIS A 175 33.72 -8.81 17.38
CA HIS A 175 34.38 -8.81 18.68
C HIS A 175 34.55 -7.39 19.24
N ASN A 176 35.01 -6.44 18.42
CA ASN A 176 35.23 -5.04 18.82
C ASN A 176 33.92 -4.32 19.17
N LEU A 177 32.81 -4.71 18.52
CA LEU A 177 31.47 -4.23 18.85
C LEU A 177 30.83 -4.99 20.03
N HIS A 178 31.57 -5.92 20.66
CA HIS A 178 31.07 -6.78 21.74
C HIS A 178 29.85 -7.63 21.38
N LEU A 179 29.57 -7.80 20.08
CA LEU A 179 28.45 -8.62 19.59
C LEU A 179 28.77 -10.11 19.70
N VAL A 180 30.05 -10.48 19.62
CA VAL A 180 30.55 -11.83 19.85
C VAL A 180 31.55 -11.83 21.00
N LYS A 181 31.30 -12.67 22.00
CA LYS A 181 32.21 -12.89 23.13
C LYS A 181 32.45 -14.39 23.28
N GLU A 182 33.72 -14.78 23.44
CA GLU A 182 34.15 -16.18 23.54
C GLU A 182 33.64 -17.05 22.38
N GLY A 183 33.55 -16.48 21.17
CA GLY A 183 33.08 -17.17 19.97
C GLY A 183 31.56 -17.43 19.94
N ARG A 184 30.77 -16.81 20.83
CA ARG A 184 29.31 -16.92 20.87
C ARG A 184 28.65 -15.56 20.65
N MET A 185 27.52 -15.57 19.95
CA MET A 185 26.74 -14.35 19.71
C MET A 185 26.02 -13.90 21.00
N THR A 186 26.02 -12.60 21.24
CA THR A 186 25.20 -11.97 22.29
C THR A 186 23.76 -11.78 21.83
N TYR A 187 22.81 -11.57 22.72
CA TYR A 187 21.43 -11.23 22.32
C TYR A 187 21.36 -9.95 21.49
N ALA A 188 22.10 -8.88 21.86
CA ALA A 188 22.18 -7.67 21.04
C ALA A 188 22.64 -7.97 19.61
N GLY A 189 23.64 -8.84 19.46
CA GLY A 189 24.15 -9.26 18.16
C GLY A 189 23.13 -10.06 17.36
N ALA A 190 22.49 -11.04 18.00
CA ALA A 190 21.45 -11.84 17.36
C ALA A 190 20.28 -10.99 16.84
N TRP A 191 19.87 -9.99 17.62
CA TRP A 191 18.75 -9.11 17.26
C TRP A 191 19.05 -8.14 16.12
N LEU A 192 20.30 -7.69 15.99
CA LEU A 192 20.72 -6.79 14.90
C LEU A 192 21.19 -7.54 13.64
N LEU A 193 21.60 -8.80 13.79
CA LEU A 193 22.14 -9.63 12.72
C LEU A 193 21.24 -10.84 12.47
N CYS A 194 19.96 -10.63 12.18
CA CYS A 194 19.06 -11.72 11.80
C CYS A 194 18.13 -11.32 10.66
N ASN A 195 17.35 -12.28 10.16
CA ASN A 195 16.22 -11.98 9.29
C ASN A 195 14.89 -11.86 10.05
N ASP A 196 14.77 -12.54 11.19
CA ASP A 196 13.59 -12.43 12.06
C ASP A 196 14.02 -12.66 13.51
N ILE A 197 13.88 -11.62 14.34
CA ILE A 197 14.22 -11.63 15.76
C ILE A 197 13.45 -12.68 16.56
N THR A 198 12.25 -13.07 16.11
CA THR A 198 11.35 -13.96 16.85
C THR A 198 11.88 -15.40 16.96
N PHE A 199 12.83 -15.79 16.11
CA PHE A 199 13.56 -17.05 16.25
C PHE A 199 14.39 -17.11 17.53
N TYR A 200 14.91 -15.97 17.99
CA TYR A 200 15.77 -15.86 19.17
C TYR A 200 15.02 -15.30 20.38
N THR A 201 14.00 -14.47 20.14
CA THR A 201 13.19 -13.86 21.20
C THR A 201 11.79 -13.58 20.67
N LEU A 202 10.85 -14.50 20.89
CA LEU A 202 9.48 -14.44 20.35
C LEU A 202 8.74 -13.14 20.69
N SER A 203 8.96 -12.59 21.89
CA SER A 203 8.32 -11.35 22.35
C SER A 203 8.96 -10.07 21.81
N ALA A 204 10.10 -10.15 21.11
CA ALA A 204 10.85 -8.97 20.65
C ALA A 204 10.30 -8.30 19.38
N ARG A 205 9.18 -8.79 18.85
CA ARG A 205 8.39 -8.10 17.81
C ARG A 205 7.79 -6.79 18.31
N VAL A 206 7.48 -5.87 17.41
CA VAL A 206 6.69 -4.67 17.75
C VAL A 206 5.31 -4.79 17.12
N THR A 207 4.26 -4.66 17.92
CA THR A 207 2.88 -4.74 17.41
C THR A 207 2.32 -3.32 17.31
N CYS A 208 2.07 -2.87 16.08
CA CYS A 208 1.36 -1.63 15.86
C CYS A 208 -0.13 -1.90 15.67
N VAL A 209 -0.99 -1.13 16.34
CA VAL A 209 -2.45 -1.28 16.30
C VAL A 209 -3.07 0.09 16.15
N MET A 210 -4.01 0.22 15.22
CA MET A 210 -4.87 1.40 15.10
C MET A 210 -6.26 1.04 15.61
N PHE A 211 -6.85 1.89 16.44
CA PHE A 211 -8.18 1.68 17.01
C PHE A 211 -9.21 2.66 16.44
N ARG A 212 -10.48 2.22 16.40
CA ARG A 212 -11.63 3.03 15.98
C ARG A 212 -12.12 3.83 17.19
N GLY A 213 -11.51 4.98 17.44
CA GLY A 213 -11.87 5.87 18.54
C GLY A 213 -10.79 5.95 19.62
N THR A 214 -11.19 6.23 20.86
CA THR A 214 -10.30 6.48 22.00
C THR A 214 -10.10 5.26 22.91
N THR A 215 -10.79 4.15 22.61
CA THR A 215 -10.76 2.90 23.38
C THR A 215 -10.18 1.75 22.56
N ASN A 216 -9.74 0.69 23.24
CA ASN A 216 -9.15 -0.50 22.63
C ASN A 216 -10.19 -1.53 22.12
N ALA A 217 -11.48 -1.17 22.06
CA ALA A 217 -12.58 -2.10 21.77
C ALA A 217 -12.62 -2.55 20.29
N HIS A 218 -12.26 -1.67 19.35
CA HIS A 218 -12.38 -1.92 17.92
C HIS A 218 -11.07 -1.65 17.20
N ILE A 219 -10.42 -2.70 16.71
CA ILE A 219 -9.18 -2.62 15.94
C ILE A 219 -9.50 -2.29 14.47
N LEU A 220 -8.91 -1.23 13.93
CA LEU A 220 -8.97 -0.84 12.53
C LEU A 220 -7.85 -1.48 11.69
N ASP A 221 -6.65 -1.52 12.24
CA ASP A 221 -5.47 -2.12 11.61
C ASP A 221 -4.56 -2.68 12.70
N ARG A 222 -3.91 -3.80 12.42
CA ARG A 222 -2.96 -4.43 13.32
C ARG A 222 -1.86 -5.08 12.50
N ARG A 223 -0.61 -4.75 12.82
CA ARG A 223 0.57 -5.34 12.21
C ARG A 223 1.59 -5.73 13.27
N ASP A 224 2.14 -6.92 13.13
CA ASP A 224 3.24 -7.40 13.95
C ASP A 224 4.51 -7.32 13.09
N PHE A 225 5.46 -6.47 13.49
CA PHE A 225 6.72 -6.29 12.80
C PHE A 225 7.76 -7.26 13.35
N THR A 226 8.23 -8.13 12.47
CA THR A 226 9.27 -9.12 12.72
C THR A 226 10.38 -8.91 11.69
N GLY A 227 11.63 -9.09 12.10
CA GLY A 227 12.79 -8.61 11.33
C GLY A 227 14.02 -8.52 12.23
N ASP A 228 15.14 -8.01 11.72
CA ASP A 228 16.16 -7.44 12.61
C ASP A 228 15.65 -6.13 13.26
N LEU A 229 16.22 -5.75 14.41
CA LEU A 229 15.75 -4.58 15.18
C LEU A 229 15.70 -3.28 14.37
N TYR A 230 16.64 -3.08 13.43
CA TYR A 230 16.65 -1.86 12.62
C TYR A 230 15.49 -1.89 11.60
N SER A 231 15.27 -3.03 10.94
CA SER A 231 14.13 -3.20 10.03
C SER A 231 12.79 -3.03 10.77
N ILE A 232 12.66 -3.59 11.98
CA ILE A 232 11.47 -3.40 12.82
C ILE A 232 11.25 -1.92 13.14
N TYR A 233 12.30 -1.18 13.49
CA TYR A 233 12.23 0.25 13.75
C TYR A 233 11.72 1.03 12.53
N GLU A 234 12.34 0.83 11.36
CA GLU A 234 11.95 1.50 10.11
C GLU A 234 10.52 1.17 9.70
N ASP A 235 10.12 -0.10 9.76
CA ASP A 235 8.78 -0.55 9.39
C ASP A 235 7.71 0.02 10.34
N CYS A 236 8.02 0.15 11.63
CA CYS A 236 7.15 0.79 12.61
C CYS A 236 7.04 2.31 12.38
N MET A 237 8.14 2.98 12.04
CA MET A 237 8.12 4.39 11.65
C MET A 237 7.28 4.62 10.40
N ALA A 238 7.49 3.82 9.36
CA ALA A 238 6.70 3.86 8.14
C ALA A 238 5.20 3.57 8.41
N TYR A 239 4.91 2.65 9.33
CA TYR A 239 3.55 2.42 9.79
C TYR A 239 2.96 3.67 10.44
N MET A 240 3.63 4.26 11.44
CA MET A 240 3.15 5.48 12.11
C MET A 240 2.94 6.61 11.10
N GLN A 241 3.89 6.87 10.21
CA GLN A 241 3.77 7.88 9.14
C GLN A 241 2.56 7.62 8.23
N SER A 242 2.29 6.35 7.89
CA SER A 242 1.13 6.00 7.05
C SER A 242 -0.23 6.16 7.75
N LYS A 243 -0.24 6.25 9.10
CA LYS A 243 -1.47 6.34 9.92
C LYS A 243 -1.69 7.70 10.54
N LEU A 244 -0.64 8.49 10.72
CA LEU A 244 -0.70 9.86 11.21
C LEU A 244 -1.07 10.81 10.07
N ASN A 245 -1.77 11.90 10.38
CA ASN A 245 -2.12 12.89 9.38
C ASN A 245 -0.88 13.69 8.95
N THR A 246 -0.86 14.18 7.71
CA THR A 246 0.21 15.03 7.16
C THR A 246 -0.40 16.33 6.65
N ALA A 247 0.05 17.46 7.18
CA ALA A 247 -0.28 18.81 6.71
C ALA A 247 0.82 19.33 5.77
N LEU A 248 0.44 20.03 4.71
CA LEU A 248 1.40 20.68 3.80
C LEU A 248 1.61 22.12 4.26
N ILE A 249 2.83 22.47 4.69
CA ILE A 249 3.17 23.86 5.04
C ILE A 249 3.84 24.56 3.85
N PRO A 250 3.30 25.71 3.38
CA PRO A 250 3.93 26.51 2.35
C PRO A 250 5.21 27.17 2.88
N HIS A 251 6.33 27.06 2.15
CA HIS A 251 7.58 27.79 2.45
C HIS A 251 8.14 28.50 1.21
N ALA A 252 9.07 29.44 1.42
CA ALA A 252 9.55 30.37 0.39
C ALA A 252 10.32 29.70 -0.79
N ARG A 253 10.64 28.40 -0.70
CA ARG A 253 11.35 27.63 -1.74
C ARG A 253 10.69 26.29 -2.11
N GLY A 254 9.48 25.99 -1.61
CA GLY A 254 8.83 24.69 -1.82
C GLY A 254 7.68 24.43 -0.84
N ARG A 255 7.13 23.20 -0.88
CA ARG A 255 6.14 22.70 0.08
C ARG A 255 6.84 21.65 0.94
N ASP A 256 6.75 21.79 2.26
CA ASP A 256 7.20 20.76 3.19
C ASP A 256 6.00 19.98 3.72
N GLU A 257 6.05 18.66 3.59
CA GLU A 257 5.11 17.73 4.21
C GLU A 257 5.44 17.62 5.70
N ARG A 258 4.46 17.92 6.55
CA ARG A 258 4.61 17.96 8.00
C ARG A 258 3.59 17.03 8.64
N LEU A 259 4.04 16.00 9.34
CA LEU A 259 3.16 15.10 10.11
C LEU A 259 2.40 15.88 11.21
N GLU A 260 1.32 15.32 11.74
CA GLU A 260 0.59 15.93 12.86
C GLU A 260 1.35 15.83 14.20
N LEU A 261 2.34 14.94 14.27
CA LEU A 261 3.27 14.80 15.40
C LEU A 261 4.70 14.89 14.87
N PRO A 262 5.65 15.49 15.61
CA PRO A 262 7.03 15.62 15.16
C PRO A 262 7.66 14.25 14.95
N GLU A 263 8.08 14.00 13.71
CA GLU A 263 8.67 12.73 13.29
C GLU A 263 9.90 12.36 14.14
N ASP A 264 10.74 13.34 14.42
CA ASP A 264 11.95 13.14 15.24
C ASP A 264 11.63 12.79 16.70
N ALA A 265 10.48 13.26 17.21
CA ALA A 265 10.03 12.91 18.56
C ALA A 265 9.51 11.47 18.61
N LEU A 266 8.80 11.03 17.56
CA LEU A 266 8.35 9.65 17.41
C LEU A 266 9.53 8.68 17.21
N ARG A 267 10.51 9.08 16.40
CA ARG A 267 11.78 8.36 16.21
C ARG A 267 12.50 8.12 17.54
N GLU A 268 12.68 9.18 18.31
CA GLU A 268 13.35 9.13 19.61
C GLU A 268 12.54 8.28 20.61
N ALA A 269 11.21 8.41 20.64
CA ALA A 269 10.36 7.62 21.54
C ALA A 269 10.35 6.12 21.19
N LEU A 270 10.28 5.76 19.90
CA LEU A 270 10.33 4.36 19.46
C LEU A 270 11.72 3.75 19.71
N ALA A 271 12.79 4.49 19.43
CA ALA A 271 14.15 4.02 19.69
C ALA A 271 14.37 3.80 21.19
N ASN A 272 13.87 4.71 22.04
CA ASN A 272 13.92 4.55 23.50
C ASN A 272 13.08 3.36 23.98
N ALA A 273 11.90 3.13 23.41
CA ALA A 273 11.09 1.95 23.69
C ALA A 273 11.85 0.65 23.39
N ILE A 274 12.49 0.57 22.22
CA ILE A 274 13.30 -0.60 21.82
C ILE A 274 14.54 -0.77 22.70
N ALA A 275 15.24 0.32 23.02
CA ALA A 275 16.48 0.27 23.77
C ALA A 275 16.27 -0.02 25.27
N HIS A 276 15.16 0.44 25.85
CA HIS A 276 14.86 0.31 27.28
C HIS A 276 13.90 -0.84 27.62
N ARG A 277 13.36 -1.54 26.61
CA ARG A 277 12.51 -2.74 26.78
C ARG A 277 13.15 -3.79 27.68
N ASP A 278 12.36 -4.40 28.55
CA ASP A 278 12.74 -5.67 29.20
C ASP A 278 12.52 -6.84 28.23
N TYR A 279 13.60 -7.29 27.57
CA TYR A 279 13.57 -8.39 26.61
C TYR A 279 13.30 -9.76 27.24
N ARG A 280 13.27 -9.86 28.58
CA ARG A 280 12.88 -11.08 29.30
C ARG A 280 11.35 -11.20 29.43
N SER A 281 10.63 -10.08 29.27
CA SER A 281 9.17 -10.09 29.30
C SER A 281 8.60 -10.88 28.13
N THR A 282 7.53 -11.62 28.38
CA THR A 282 6.74 -12.28 27.32
C THR A 282 5.87 -11.29 26.55
N ALA A 283 5.70 -10.07 27.07
CA ALA A 283 5.03 -8.99 26.39
C ALA A 283 5.95 -8.27 25.40
N ASN A 284 5.33 -7.63 24.41
CA ASN A 284 6.02 -6.96 23.33
C ASN A 284 5.69 -5.45 23.33
N VAL A 285 6.50 -4.66 22.63
CA VAL A 285 6.22 -3.22 22.52
C VAL A 285 4.97 -3.03 21.66
N HIS A 286 4.07 -2.18 22.13
CA HIS A 286 2.87 -1.81 21.38
C HIS A 286 2.91 -0.35 20.97
N VAL A 287 2.73 -0.08 19.68
CA VAL A 287 2.39 1.26 19.20
C VAL A 287 0.89 1.28 18.96
N ARG A 288 0.16 2.02 19.78
CA ARG A 288 -1.31 2.09 19.73
C ARG A 288 -1.73 3.46 19.27
N ILE A 289 -2.37 3.51 18.11
CA ILE A 289 -2.85 4.75 17.52
C ILE A 289 -4.36 4.83 17.74
N TYR A 290 -4.77 5.75 18.60
CA TYR A 290 -6.16 6.11 18.85
C TYR A 290 -6.50 7.39 18.11
N HIS A 291 -7.77 7.75 18.07
CA HIS A 291 -8.23 9.00 17.47
C HIS A 291 -7.54 10.23 18.11
N ASP A 292 -7.47 10.26 19.43
CA ASP A 292 -7.03 11.38 20.27
C ASP A 292 -5.56 11.33 20.68
N ARG A 293 -4.89 10.19 20.53
CA ARG A 293 -3.50 10.01 20.99
C ARG A 293 -2.77 8.85 20.30
N LEU A 294 -1.45 8.90 20.34
CA LEU A 294 -0.57 7.78 20.00
C LEU A 294 0.16 7.34 21.27
N GLU A 295 0.04 6.07 21.64
CA GLU A 295 0.72 5.48 22.80
C GLU A 295 1.83 4.54 22.33
N ILE A 296 3.04 4.69 22.86
CA ILE A 296 4.12 3.69 22.75
C ILE A 296 4.26 3.01 24.11
N VAL A 297 3.73 1.80 24.22
CA VAL A 297 3.69 0.99 25.45
C VAL A 297 4.88 0.03 25.45
N THR A 298 5.76 0.19 26.43
CA THR A 298 7.01 -0.56 26.56
C THR A 298 6.98 -1.44 27.81
N PRO A 299 7.23 -2.76 27.70
CA PRO A 299 7.32 -3.62 28.88
C PRO A 299 8.65 -3.38 29.62
N GLY A 300 8.53 -3.29 30.95
CA GLY A 300 9.59 -2.97 31.90
C GLY A 300 9.44 -1.56 32.48
N GLY A 301 9.40 -1.43 33.81
CA GLY A 301 9.39 -0.14 34.51
C GLY A 301 10.76 0.54 34.59
N LEU A 302 10.88 1.57 35.43
CA LEU A 302 12.14 2.28 35.64
C LEU A 302 13.20 1.33 36.24
N PRO A 303 14.44 1.34 35.72
CA PRO A 303 15.48 0.49 36.26
C PRO A 303 15.88 0.95 37.68
N ALA A 304 16.31 0.05 38.57
CA ALA A 304 16.48 0.36 40.00
C ALA A 304 17.37 1.58 40.30
N GLY A 305 16.96 2.41 41.25
CA GLY A 305 17.65 3.66 41.61
C GLY A 305 17.38 4.85 40.68
N MET A 306 16.49 4.70 39.68
CA MET A 306 15.95 5.82 38.89
C MET A 306 14.54 6.15 39.38
N ARG A 307 14.29 7.41 39.71
CA ARG A 307 12.96 7.93 40.05
C ARG A 307 12.38 8.67 38.85
N GLU A 308 11.06 8.88 38.85
CA GLU A 308 10.40 9.66 37.79
C GLU A 308 10.98 11.08 37.66
N GLU A 309 11.37 11.68 38.79
CA GLU A 309 12.03 12.99 38.87
C GLU A 309 13.38 13.04 38.13
N ASP A 310 14.04 11.90 37.94
CA ASP A 310 15.34 11.81 37.26
C ASP A 310 15.20 11.80 35.72
N LEU A 311 13.99 11.60 35.19
CA LEU A 311 13.72 11.46 33.76
C LEU A 311 13.95 12.78 33.01
N GLY A 312 14.78 12.71 31.97
CA GLY A 312 15.21 13.88 31.19
C GLY A 312 16.49 14.56 31.70
N TYR A 313 17.04 14.10 32.84
CA TYR A 313 18.30 14.60 33.40
C TYR A 313 19.36 13.50 33.54
N LYS A 314 18.94 12.26 33.85
CA LYS A 314 19.83 11.09 33.97
C LYS A 314 19.44 10.04 32.93
N SER A 315 20.44 9.49 32.24
CA SER A 315 20.26 8.32 31.37
C SER A 315 20.85 7.10 32.02
N VAL A 316 20.05 6.05 32.19
CA VAL A 316 20.61 4.72 32.45
C VAL A 316 19.92 3.70 31.53
N PRO A 317 20.60 3.25 30.47
CA PRO A 317 20.03 2.26 29.55
C PRO A 317 19.94 0.88 30.20
N ARG A 318 18.77 0.24 30.07
CA ARG A 318 18.56 -1.16 30.51
C ARG A 318 19.42 -2.13 29.69
N ASN A 319 19.50 -1.89 28.38
CA ASN A 319 20.29 -2.64 27.42
C ASN A 319 21.44 -1.74 26.88
N PRO A 320 22.54 -1.58 27.63
CA PRO A 320 23.61 -0.64 27.29
C PRO A 320 24.38 -0.99 26.01
N LEU A 321 24.56 -2.28 25.68
CA LEU A 321 25.21 -2.68 24.43
C LEU A 321 24.32 -2.39 23.23
N LEU A 322 23.02 -2.69 23.34
CA LEU A 322 22.05 -2.34 22.30
C LEU A 322 21.96 -0.81 22.12
N PHE A 323 21.87 -0.06 23.21
CA PHE A 323 21.79 1.41 23.17
C PHE A 323 23.00 2.03 22.48
N ASP A 324 24.22 1.57 22.77
CA ASP A 324 25.46 2.04 22.13
C ASP A 324 25.46 1.79 20.60
N LEU A 325 24.92 0.65 20.16
CA LEU A 325 24.79 0.33 18.74
C LEU A 325 23.72 1.16 18.03
N LEU A 326 22.60 1.45 18.69
CA LEU A 326 21.57 2.35 18.15
C LEU A 326 22.09 3.78 18.01
N LEU A 327 22.89 4.25 18.97
CA LEU A 327 23.60 5.54 18.89
C LEU A 327 24.56 5.57 17.68
N ARG A 328 25.32 4.49 17.47
CA ARG A 328 26.21 4.35 16.31
C ARG A 328 25.47 4.34 14.97
N MET A 329 24.27 3.75 14.93
CA MET A 329 23.40 3.72 13.75
C MET A 329 22.61 5.02 13.54
N HIS A 330 22.86 6.06 14.36
CA HIS A 330 22.14 7.33 14.32
C HIS A 330 20.63 7.22 14.55
N LEU A 331 20.18 6.20 15.29
CA LEU A 331 18.78 6.03 15.69
C LEU A 331 18.44 6.74 17.01
N VAL A 332 19.46 7.06 17.81
CA VAL A 332 19.39 7.85 19.03
C VAL A 332 20.55 8.84 19.01
N GLU A 333 20.37 10.07 19.51
CA GLU A 333 21.39 11.11 19.36
C GLU A 333 22.20 11.44 20.61
N LYS A 334 21.60 11.43 21.81
CA LYS A 334 22.28 11.86 23.05
C LYS A 334 21.82 11.09 24.28
N ILE A 335 22.78 10.69 25.11
CA ILE A 335 22.56 10.04 26.40
C ILE A 335 22.00 11.07 27.38
N GLY A 336 20.80 10.83 27.92
CA GLY A 336 20.25 11.57 29.06
C GLY A 336 19.32 12.73 28.73
N SER A 337 19.16 13.07 27.44
CA SER A 337 18.26 14.14 27.01
C SER A 337 17.04 13.64 26.24
N GLY A 338 16.86 12.33 26.02
CA GLY A 338 15.83 11.79 25.12
C GLY A 338 14.43 12.30 25.45
N ILE A 339 14.00 12.20 26.71
CA ILE A 339 12.68 12.70 27.16
C ILE A 339 12.56 14.21 27.01
N GLN A 340 13.58 14.97 27.43
CA GLN A 340 13.56 16.42 27.32
C GLN A 340 13.52 16.86 25.85
N ARG A 341 14.25 16.17 24.98
CA ARG A 341 14.26 16.38 23.53
C ARG A 341 12.90 16.08 22.92
N ILE A 342 12.23 14.99 23.31
CA ILE A 342 10.87 14.71 22.81
C ILE A 342 9.93 15.86 23.19
N ARG A 343 10.00 16.36 24.44
CA ARG A 343 9.22 17.54 24.88
C ARG A 343 9.57 18.80 24.09
N ASP A 344 10.86 19.10 23.93
CA ASP A 344 11.33 20.27 23.22
C ASP A 344 10.94 20.21 21.73
N LEU A 345 11.09 19.05 21.08
CA LEU A 345 10.63 18.81 19.72
C LEU A 345 9.11 19.02 19.60
N CYS A 346 8.31 18.51 20.55
CA CYS A 346 6.87 18.75 20.55
C CYS A 346 6.52 20.23 20.73
N ARG A 347 7.23 20.95 21.61
CA ARG A 347 7.03 22.37 21.87
C ARG A 347 7.41 23.23 20.67
N GLU A 348 8.57 22.98 20.06
CA GLU A 348 9.01 23.62 18.81
C GLU A 348 8.06 23.31 17.65
N TYR A 349 7.48 22.11 17.64
CA TYR A 349 6.47 21.70 16.67
C TYR A 349 5.07 22.24 16.99
N GLY A 350 4.86 22.96 18.09
CA GLY A 350 3.57 23.55 18.45
C GLY A 350 2.46 22.55 18.74
N VAL A 351 2.81 21.33 19.19
CA VAL A 351 1.84 20.31 19.63
C VAL A 351 1.92 20.09 21.14
N GLY A 352 0.90 19.45 21.71
CA GLY A 352 0.90 19.11 23.13
C GLY A 352 2.12 18.28 23.51
N GLU A 353 2.71 18.57 24.66
CA GLU A 353 3.83 17.77 25.18
C GLU A 353 3.37 16.33 25.47
N PRO A 354 4.22 15.33 25.26
CA PRO A 354 3.88 13.94 25.54
C PRO A 354 3.75 13.71 27.05
N GLU A 355 2.77 12.91 27.42
CA GLU A 355 2.59 12.40 28.78
C GLU A 355 3.34 11.08 28.95
N PHE A 356 3.80 10.81 30.16
CA PHE A 356 4.52 9.58 30.51
C PHE A 356 3.77 8.89 31.64
N ASP A 357 3.17 7.74 31.34
CA ASP A 357 2.54 6.87 32.32
C ASP A 357 3.52 5.75 32.69
N ILE A 358 3.96 5.75 33.95
CA ILE A 358 5.04 4.91 34.45
C ILE A 358 4.51 4.07 35.60
N SER A 359 4.76 2.77 35.50
CA SER A 359 4.48 1.80 36.55
C SER A 359 5.71 0.92 36.79
N GLU A 360 5.63 0.04 37.79
CA GLU A 360 6.72 -0.92 38.07
C GLU A 360 7.00 -1.86 36.88
N GLU A 361 5.97 -2.16 36.07
CA GLU A 361 6.06 -3.14 34.99
C GLU A 361 6.01 -2.55 33.58
N TRP A 362 5.58 -1.29 33.42
CA TRP A 362 5.32 -0.68 32.12
C TRP A 362 5.71 0.79 32.08
N VAL A 363 6.19 1.23 30.92
CA VAL A 363 6.38 2.64 30.58
C VAL A 363 5.60 2.93 29.30
N THR A 364 4.69 3.90 29.36
CA THR A 364 3.91 4.34 28.21
C THR A 364 4.19 5.80 27.90
N VAL A 365 4.60 6.08 26.67
CA VAL A 365 4.71 7.45 26.15
C VAL A 365 3.46 7.77 25.36
N ILE A 366 2.74 8.82 25.75
CA ILE A 366 1.46 9.20 25.18
C ILE A 366 1.63 10.54 24.47
N PHE A 367 1.57 10.52 23.15
CA PHE A 367 1.54 11.73 22.34
C PHE A 367 0.08 12.15 22.15
N PRO A 368 -0.35 13.29 22.72
CA PRO A 368 -1.66 13.83 22.44
C PRO A 368 -1.74 14.18 20.96
N ARG A 369 -2.70 13.61 20.24
CA ARG A 369 -3.00 14.00 18.87
C ARG A 369 -3.99 15.14 18.99
N ASN A 370 -3.47 16.36 18.87
CA ASN A 370 -4.28 17.49 18.50
C ASN A 370 -4.68 17.28 17.05
N LEU A 371 -5.69 16.42 16.83
CA LEU A 371 -6.48 16.56 15.63
C LEU A 371 -6.89 18.02 15.63
N VAL A 372 -6.56 18.73 14.57
CA VAL A 372 -7.23 19.99 14.29
C VAL A 372 -8.68 19.61 14.10
N GLU A 373 -9.41 19.61 15.22
CA GLU A 373 -10.75 20.12 15.26
C GLU A 373 -10.69 21.43 14.50
N VAL A 374 -11.10 21.41 13.23
CA VAL A 374 -11.73 22.59 12.65
C VAL A 374 -13.04 22.75 13.42
N THR A 375 -12.91 23.25 14.64
CA THR A 375 -13.99 23.79 15.44
C THR A 375 -13.36 24.86 16.30
N GLN A 376 -13.57 26.12 15.92
CA GLN A 376 -14.28 26.93 16.90
C GLN A 376 -15.70 26.39 16.95
N PRO A 377 -16.16 25.80 18.06
CA PRO A 377 -17.58 25.53 18.25
C PRO A 377 -18.23 26.87 18.63
N ILE A 378 -19.25 27.27 17.88
CA ILE A 378 -20.37 27.96 18.54
C ILE A 378 -20.90 26.96 19.57
N ASN A 379 -20.70 27.28 20.84
CA ASN A 379 -21.14 26.48 21.97
C ASN A 379 -22.63 26.15 21.88
N GLY A 380 -22.95 24.87 22.08
CA GLY A 380 -24.25 24.44 22.59
C GLY A 380 -24.92 23.35 21.78
N LEU A 381 -24.78 22.11 22.29
CA LEU A 381 -25.70 20.96 22.27
C LEU A 381 -24.99 19.69 21.78
N GLY A 382 -24.70 18.79 22.72
CA GLY A 382 -23.89 17.60 22.51
C GLY A 382 -24.58 16.50 21.71
N TYR A 383 -23.76 15.64 21.08
CA TYR A 383 -24.17 14.31 20.65
C TYR A 383 -22.97 13.35 20.66
N LYS A 384 -23.16 12.18 21.29
CA LYS A 384 -22.17 11.10 21.48
C LYS A 384 -22.11 10.15 20.26
N ASP A 385 -20.93 9.55 20.09
CA ASP A 385 -20.63 8.24 19.50
C ASP A 385 -21.54 7.73 18.37
N GLN A 386 -21.10 7.89 17.10
CA GLN A 386 -21.54 7.00 16.00
C GLN A 386 -20.48 6.77 14.91
N PRO A 387 -20.53 5.61 14.22
CA PRO A 387 -19.47 5.14 13.32
C PRO A 387 -19.56 5.69 11.88
N ASN A 388 -20.15 6.88 11.68
CA ASN A 388 -20.64 7.42 10.40
C ASN A 388 -20.13 8.85 10.04
N ALA A 389 -19.03 9.34 10.62
CA ALA A 389 -18.64 10.77 10.61
C ALA A 389 -18.15 11.39 9.27
N ARG A 390 -18.64 10.95 8.11
CA ARG A 390 -18.64 11.77 6.88
C ARG A 390 -19.96 11.75 6.10
N LEU A 391 -21.01 11.15 6.64
CA LEU A 391 -22.38 11.40 6.19
C LEU A 391 -23.09 12.63 6.83
N PRO A 392 -22.57 13.31 7.88
CA PRO A 392 -23.20 14.55 8.36
C PRO A 392 -22.46 15.82 7.91
N LEU A 393 -21.79 15.85 6.76
CA LEU A 393 -21.33 17.13 6.17
C LEU A 393 -22.31 17.70 5.13
N LEU A 394 -23.40 17.01 4.82
CA LEU A 394 -24.45 17.55 3.93
C LEU A 394 -25.89 17.12 4.30
N GLU A 395 -26.11 16.48 5.45
CA GLU A 395 -27.45 16.30 6.00
C GLU A 395 -27.48 16.76 7.47
N GLY A 396 -28.02 17.97 7.69
CA GLY A 396 -28.67 18.32 8.96
C GLY A 396 -27.84 18.99 10.06
N ALA A 397 -26.58 19.38 9.84
CA ALA A 397 -25.91 20.29 10.78
C ALA A 397 -26.46 21.71 10.55
N GLN A 398 -27.29 22.22 11.48
CA GLN A 398 -27.95 23.55 11.46
C GLN A 398 -27.41 24.45 10.35
N ASP A 399 -28.13 24.47 9.22
CA ASP A 399 -27.72 24.83 7.84
C ASP A 399 -27.02 26.20 7.63
N THR A 400 -26.76 26.96 8.69
CA THR A 400 -26.17 28.30 8.64
C THR A 400 -24.64 28.32 8.67
N LEU A 401 -23.94 27.65 9.60
CA LEU A 401 -22.48 27.87 9.74
C LEU A 401 -21.65 27.26 8.60
N ALA A 402 -22.00 26.05 8.16
CA ALA A 402 -21.34 25.38 7.04
C ALA A 402 -21.53 26.16 5.72
N TRP A 403 -22.69 26.80 5.53
CA TRP A 403 -22.92 27.71 4.41
C TRP A 403 -22.02 28.94 4.49
N PHE A 404 -21.84 29.53 5.68
CA PHE A 404 -21.08 30.76 5.85
C PHE A 404 -19.60 30.61 5.51
N GLU A 405 -18.98 29.52 5.96
CA GLU A 405 -17.59 29.18 5.62
C GLU A 405 -17.44 28.87 4.13
N LYS A 406 -18.41 28.12 3.57
CA LYS A 406 -18.42 27.79 2.14
C LYS A 406 -18.56 29.04 1.27
N ALA A 407 -19.45 29.97 1.62
CA ALA A 407 -19.65 31.22 0.90
C ALA A 407 -18.37 32.07 0.87
N LEU A 408 -17.69 32.20 2.02
CA LEU A 408 -16.40 32.88 2.09
C LEU A 408 -15.34 32.19 1.24
N GLN A 409 -15.25 30.86 1.30
CA GLN A 409 -14.29 30.09 0.51
C GLN A 409 -14.53 30.26 -1.00
N LEU A 410 -15.78 30.13 -1.45
CA LEU A 410 -16.15 30.34 -2.85
C LEU A 410 -15.83 31.77 -3.30
N TRP A 411 -16.11 32.78 -2.47
CA TRP A 411 -15.78 34.17 -2.76
C TRP A 411 -14.26 34.38 -2.89
N ARG A 412 -13.46 33.86 -1.95
CA ARG A 412 -11.98 33.93 -1.99
C ARG A 412 -11.41 33.25 -3.23
N LEU A 413 -11.96 32.09 -3.61
CA LEU A 413 -11.54 31.35 -4.81
C LEU A 413 -11.87 32.10 -6.10
N ARG A 414 -13.06 32.72 -6.18
CA ARG A 414 -13.50 33.49 -7.35
C ARG A 414 -12.86 34.86 -7.46
N HIS A 415 -12.63 35.53 -6.33
CA HIS A 415 -12.19 36.92 -6.25
C HIS A 415 -10.92 37.05 -5.40
N ARG A 416 -9.76 36.79 -6.02
CA ARG A 416 -8.43 36.82 -5.36
C ARG A 416 -7.99 38.20 -4.85
N ASN A 417 -8.70 39.26 -5.24
CA ASN A 417 -8.41 40.64 -4.86
C ASN A 417 -9.00 41.04 -3.50
N TYR A 418 -9.75 40.17 -2.83
CA TYR A 418 -10.27 40.44 -1.49
C TYR A 418 -9.43 39.74 -0.42
N ILE A 419 -9.32 40.37 0.75
CA ILE A 419 -8.77 39.78 1.98
C ILE A 419 -9.90 39.85 3.01
N PHE A 420 -10.22 38.73 3.65
CA PHE A 420 -11.19 38.69 4.74
C PHE A 420 -10.49 38.23 6.01
N ASP A 421 -10.92 38.74 7.16
CA ASP A 421 -10.50 38.29 8.48
C ASP A 421 -10.96 36.84 8.73
N ASP A 422 -10.27 36.16 9.63
CA ASP A 422 -10.56 34.78 10.04
C ASP A 422 -11.51 34.73 11.25
N ALA A 423 -11.89 35.88 11.82
CA ALA A 423 -12.94 35.98 12.83
C ALA A 423 -14.34 36.23 12.23
N PHE A 424 -15.26 35.28 12.40
CA PHE A 424 -16.66 35.42 12.01
C PHE A 424 -17.47 36.19 13.05
N ASP A 425 -18.26 37.17 12.61
CA ASP A 425 -19.20 37.88 13.48
C ASP A 425 -20.54 37.12 13.57
N GLY A 426 -20.79 36.49 14.71
CA GLY A 426 -22.02 35.75 14.96
C GLY A 426 -23.29 36.61 15.13
N VAL A 427 -23.16 37.91 15.40
CA VAL A 427 -24.28 38.83 15.63
C VAL A 427 -24.88 39.30 14.29
N CYS A 428 -24.02 39.64 13.33
CA CYS A 428 -24.40 40.06 11.99
C CYS A 428 -24.27 38.97 10.92
N ARG A 429 -23.82 37.77 11.32
CA ARG A 429 -23.60 36.62 10.43
C ARG A 429 -22.74 36.98 9.22
N CYS A 430 -21.64 37.68 9.48
CA CYS A 430 -20.81 38.23 8.41
C CYS A 430 -19.32 38.10 8.67
N TRP A 431 -18.57 38.12 7.57
CA TRP A 431 -17.14 38.27 7.53
C TRP A 431 -16.79 39.70 7.15
N PHE A 432 -15.76 40.24 7.79
CA PHE A 432 -15.20 41.53 7.42
C PHE A 432 -13.94 41.35 6.59
N GLY A 433 -13.72 42.26 5.65
CA GLY A 433 -12.58 42.21 4.77
C GLY A 433 -12.33 43.54 4.07
N GLN A 434 -11.40 43.52 3.13
CA GLN A 434 -11.00 44.66 2.34
C GLN A 434 -10.63 44.24 0.92
N GLU A 435 -10.99 45.06 -0.06
CA GLU A 435 -10.47 44.91 -1.41
C GLU A 435 -9.03 45.45 -1.49
N LYS A 436 -8.09 44.62 -1.96
CA LYS A 436 -6.63 44.91 -1.99
C LYS A 436 -6.27 46.15 -2.78
N ASN A 437 -7.01 46.47 -3.84
CA ASN A 437 -6.64 47.54 -4.78
C ASN A 437 -7.17 48.91 -4.34
N THR A 438 -8.40 48.95 -3.82
CA THR A 438 -9.08 50.21 -3.46
C THR A 438 -9.00 50.52 -1.97
N GLY A 439 -8.69 49.52 -1.15
CA GLY A 439 -8.77 49.64 0.30
C GLY A 439 -10.21 49.72 0.82
N THR A 440 -11.21 49.44 -0.02
CA THR A 440 -12.62 49.50 0.34
C THR A 440 -12.97 48.44 1.38
N LEU A 441 -13.61 48.87 2.48
CA LEU A 441 -14.15 47.98 3.50
C LEU A 441 -15.24 47.09 2.89
N THR A 442 -15.09 45.77 3.03
CA THR A 442 -16.01 44.77 2.49
C THR A 442 -16.66 43.99 3.62
N VAL A 443 -17.99 43.82 3.57
CA VAL A 443 -18.76 42.99 4.49
C VAL A 443 -19.43 41.89 3.69
N LEU A 444 -19.08 40.63 3.96
CA LEU A 444 -19.71 39.46 3.37
C LEU A 444 -20.67 38.84 4.39
N ALA A 445 -21.96 39.15 4.27
CA ALA A 445 -23.01 38.60 5.11
C ALA A 445 -23.70 37.43 4.41
N CYS A 446 -24.07 36.40 5.16
CA CYS A 446 -24.53 35.13 4.59
C CYS A 446 -25.94 34.78 5.08
N TYR A 447 -26.81 34.38 4.14
CA TYR A 447 -28.22 34.07 4.39
C TYR A 447 -28.66 32.85 3.58
N GLN A 448 -29.78 32.22 3.94
CA GLN A 448 -30.30 31.11 3.14
C GLN A 448 -31.05 31.60 1.90
N THR A 449 -31.87 32.64 2.06
CA THR A 449 -32.73 33.16 1.01
C THR A 449 -32.64 34.68 0.90
N GLU A 450 -33.06 35.21 -0.25
CA GLU A 450 -33.08 36.66 -0.47
C GLU A 450 -34.02 37.40 0.50
N ALA A 451 -35.15 36.77 0.88
CA ALA A 451 -36.11 37.37 1.81
C ALA A 451 -35.49 37.58 3.20
N GLU A 452 -34.75 36.58 3.70
CA GLU A 452 -34.02 36.66 4.96
C GLU A 452 -32.94 37.77 4.91
N ALA A 453 -32.21 37.86 3.80
CA ALA A 453 -31.21 38.89 3.61
C ALA A 453 -31.82 40.30 3.65
N ARG A 454 -32.96 40.52 2.96
CA ARG A 454 -33.68 41.81 2.95
C ARG A 454 -34.15 42.25 4.32
N GLU A 455 -34.63 41.32 5.14
CA GLU A 455 -35.08 41.63 6.51
C GLU A 455 -33.91 42.03 7.43
N ALA A 456 -32.76 41.40 7.26
CA ALA A 456 -31.58 41.63 8.10
C ALA A 456 -30.75 42.87 7.70
N MET A 457 -30.84 43.32 6.44
CA MET A 457 -30.01 44.40 5.88
C MET A 457 -29.96 45.70 6.71
N PRO A 458 -31.09 46.29 7.14
CA PRO A 458 -31.06 47.54 7.91
C PRO A 458 -30.31 47.36 9.24
N ARG A 459 -30.48 46.21 9.89
CA ARG A 459 -29.84 45.88 11.16
C ARG A 459 -28.33 45.69 11.02
N VAL A 460 -27.89 44.99 9.99
CA VAL A 460 -26.45 44.78 9.71
C VAL A 460 -25.78 46.10 9.38
N THR A 461 -26.44 46.95 8.59
CA THR A 461 -25.91 48.25 8.21
C THR A 461 -25.73 49.17 9.42
N ASP A 462 -26.75 49.29 10.26
CA ASP A 462 -26.70 50.07 11.51
C ASP A 462 -25.62 49.53 12.48
N TYR A 463 -25.48 48.21 12.60
CA TYR A 463 -24.43 47.59 13.41
C TYR A 463 -23.03 47.96 12.92
N VAL A 464 -22.76 47.77 11.62
CA VAL A 464 -21.44 48.06 11.04
C VAL A 464 -21.11 49.55 11.16
N GLN A 465 -22.08 50.45 10.95
CA GLN A 465 -21.88 51.89 11.11
C GLN A 465 -21.57 52.28 12.56
N LYS A 466 -22.28 51.71 13.54
CA LYS A 466 -22.00 51.93 14.97
C LYS A 466 -20.63 51.40 15.37
N LEU A 467 -20.22 50.27 14.82
CA LEU A 467 -18.91 49.68 15.06
C LEU A 467 -17.77 50.57 14.55
N ILE A 468 -17.95 51.16 13.35
CA ILE A 468 -17.03 52.16 12.77
C ILE A 468 -16.99 53.43 13.61
N GLN A 469 -18.14 53.89 14.10
CA GLN A 469 -18.20 55.09 14.95
C GLN A 469 -17.49 54.86 16.30
N ALA A 470 -17.72 53.71 16.93
CA ALA A 470 -17.08 53.34 18.21
C ALA A 470 -15.55 53.22 18.09
N THR A 471 -15.03 52.75 16.95
CA THR A 471 -13.58 52.70 16.70
C THR A 471 -12.96 54.09 16.49
N ARG A 472 -13.74 55.09 16.06
CA ARG A 472 -13.28 56.49 15.90
C ARG A 472 -13.21 57.27 17.22
N GLU A 473 -13.97 56.89 18.24
CA GLU A 473 -14.15 57.68 19.48
C GLU A 473 -13.23 57.27 20.66
N GLN A 474 -12.27 56.35 20.47
CA GLN A 474 -11.27 55.88 21.47
C GLN A 474 -11.76 55.85 22.95
N SER A 475 -12.88 55.20 23.24
CA SER A 475 -13.45 55.14 24.59
C SER A 475 -14.01 53.76 24.96
N HIS A 476 -13.42 53.14 25.98
CA HIS A 476 -13.85 51.96 26.77
C HIS A 476 -13.66 50.52 26.23
N GLY A 477 -12.79 49.77 26.93
CA GLY A 477 -13.08 48.48 27.61
C GLY A 477 -13.59 47.26 26.82
N GLN A 478 -12.78 46.20 26.80
CA GLN A 478 -13.10 44.78 26.52
C GLN A 478 -13.53 44.32 25.12
N LEU A 479 -13.98 45.19 24.21
CA LEU A 479 -14.27 44.80 22.81
C LEU A 479 -13.03 44.79 21.88
N HIS A 480 -11.86 45.16 22.41
CA HIS A 480 -10.71 45.58 21.60
C HIS A 480 -9.76 44.47 21.11
N GLU A 481 -9.90 43.22 21.57
CA GLU A 481 -8.99 42.13 21.16
C GLU A 481 -9.45 41.38 19.90
N GLN A 482 -10.73 41.42 19.53
CA GLN A 482 -11.29 40.61 18.44
C GLN A 482 -11.31 41.30 17.06
N LEU A 483 -10.94 42.58 16.96
CA LEU A 483 -11.03 43.38 15.72
C LEU A 483 -9.77 44.23 15.51
N SER A 484 -8.59 43.60 15.62
CA SER A 484 -7.29 44.27 15.57
C SER A 484 -7.04 45.02 14.25
N TRP A 485 -7.61 44.55 13.14
CA TRP A 485 -7.40 45.08 11.79
C TRP A 485 -8.13 46.41 11.49
N PHE A 486 -9.18 46.76 12.24
CA PHE A 486 -9.88 48.05 12.09
C PHE A 486 -8.97 49.25 12.42
N ARG A 487 -7.90 49.04 13.20
CA ARG A 487 -6.89 50.06 13.52
C ARG A 487 -5.97 50.41 12.35
N ASP A 488 -5.78 49.49 11.40
CA ASP A 488 -4.82 49.61 10.29
C ASP A 488 -5.49 49.98 8.95
N CYS A 489 -6.82 50.19 8.93
CA CYS A 489 -7.53 50.64 7.76
C CYS A 489 -7.16 52.12 7.48
N PRO A 490 -6.60 52.46 6.30
CA PRO A 490 -6.02 53.78 6.08
C PRO A 490 -7.08 54.89 6.20
N PRO A 491 -6.75 56.03 6.83
CA PRO A 491 -7.61 57.20 6.81
C PRO A 491 -7.69 57.71 5.38
N GLU A 492 -8.90 57.74 4.82
CA GLU A 492 -9.30 58.51 3.64
C GLU A 492 -8.24 58.60 2.51
N SER A 493 -8.31 57.72 1.51
CA SER A 493 -7.86 58.13 0.18
C SER A 493 -8.78 59.27 -0.28
N ARG A 494 -8.29 60.51 -0.15
CA ARG A 494 -8.90 61.71 -0.71
C ARG A 494 -9.05 61.54 -2.23
N GLU A 495 -10.21 61.10 -2.69
CA GLU A 495 -10.73 61.59 -3.97
C GLU A 495 -11.34 62.97 -3.76
N ALA A 496 -11.09 63.86 -4.71
CA ALA A 496 -11.35 65.29 -4.62
C ALA A 496 -12.84 65.69 -4.59
N ASP A 497 -13.77 64.73 -4.52
CA ASP A 497 -15.22 64.98 -4.60
C ASP A 497 -15.98 64.28 -3.44
N GLY A 498 -15.80 64.77 -2.21
CA GLY A 498 -16.84 64.76 -1.16
C GLY A 498 -17.57 63.44 -0.81
N GLY A 499 -16.97 62.27 -0.97
CA GLY A 499 -17.60 60.97 -0.63
C GLY A 499 -16.84 60.24 0.48
N GLY A 500 -17.48 60.03 1.64
CA GLY A 500 -16.93 59.21 2.71
C GLY A 500 -16.66 57.76 2.27
N GLN A 501 -15.78 57.08 3.02
CA GLN A 501 -15.42 55.67 2.85
C GLN A 501 -16.67 54.82 2.52
N ARG A 502 -16.81 54.38 1.26
CA ARG A 502 -17.95 53.55 0.84
C ARG A 502 -17.71 52.12 1.32
N ILE A 503 -18.67 51.54 2.04
CA ILE A 503 -18.63 50.14 2.48
C ILE A 503 -19.28 49.30 1.38
N GLU A 504 -18.63 48.23 0.95
CA GLU A 504 -19.21 47.24 0.05
C GLU A 504 -19.91 46.14 0.85
N PHE A 505 -21.23 46.00 0.68
CA PHE A 505 -22.00 44.91 1.28
C PHE A 505 -22.26 43.80 0.25
N ILE A 506 -21.81 42.59 0.56
CA ILE A 506 -22.04 41.39 -0.24
C ILE A 506 -22.92 40.45 0.58
N LEU A 507 -24.06 40.06 0.00
CA LEU A 507 -25.06 39.19 0.59
C LEU A 507 -25.03 37.85 -0.13
N ALA A 508 -24.35 36.86 0.47
CA ALA A 508 -24.24 35.52 -0.07
C ALA A 508 -25.46 34.65 0.31
N LEU A 509 -26.18 34.15 -0.69
CA LEU A 509 -27.41 33.37 -0.55
C LEU A 509 -27.16 31.89 -0.84
N GLN A 510 -27.59 30.99 0.06
CA GLN A 510 -27.44 29.55 -0.16
C GLN A 510 -28.34 29.06 -1.31
N GLN A 511 -29.54 29.65 -1.44
CA GLN A 511 -30.55 29.27 -2.41
C GLN A 511 -30.83 30.39 -3.41
N GLY A 512 -31.42 30.02 -4.54
CA GLY A 512 -31.78 30.92 -5.63
C GLY A 512 -30.73 30.96 -6.73
N ASP A 513 -30.95 31.84 -7.71
CA ASP A 513 -30.08 32.03 -8.86
C ASP A 513 -29.95 33.52 -9.18
N VAL A 514 -29.24 34.23 -8.30
CA VAL A 514 -29.14 35.69 -8.30
C VAL A 514 -27.67 36.12 -8.27
N ASP A 515 -27.30 37.09 -9.10
CA ASP A 515 -26.10 37.94 -8.99
C ASP A 515 -26.51 39.35 -9.44
N ARG A 516 -26.81 40.25 -8.49
CA ARG A 516 -27.25 41.62 -8.79
C ARG A 516 -26.86 42.59 -7.68
N VAL A 517 -26.79 43.87 -8.04
CA VAL A 517 -26.57 44.97 -7.09
C VAL A 517 -27.86 45.77 -6.93
N GLU A 518 -28.22 46.07 -5.69
CA GLU A 518 -29.36 46.92 -5.32
C GLU A 518 -28.88 48.08 -4.45
N THR A 519 -29.37 49.28 -4.71
CA THR A 519 -29.03 50.47 -3.93
C THR A 519 -30.21 50.84 -3.03
N VAL A 520 -29.99 50.83 -1.71
CA VAL A 520 -31.00 51.21 -0.69
C VAL A 520 -30.40 52.27 0.20
N ASP A 521 -31.09 53.40 0.38
CA ASP A 521 -30.64 54.55 1.19
C ASP A 521 -29.21 55.04 0.85
N GLY A 522 -28.81 54.92 -0.42
CA GLY A 522 -27.49 55.33 -0.92
C GLY A 522 -26.36 54.30 -0.70
N ILE A 523 -26.68 53.11 -0.19
CA ILE A 523 -25.74 51.99 0.05
C ILE A 523 -25.98 50.90 -0.98
N ASN A 524 -24.89 50.36 -1.56
CA ASN A 524 -24.96 49.27 -2.55
C ASN A 524 -24.83 47.91 -1.86
N TYR A 525 -25.79 47.03 -2.13
CA TYR A 525 -25.80 45.64 -1.68
C TYR A 525 -25.72 44.70 -2.88
N ARG A 526 -24.73 43.83 -2.93
CA ARG A 526 -24.59 42.80 -3.95
C ARG A 526 -25.17 41.48 -3.43
N TYR A 527 -26.27 41.04 -4.01
CA TYR A 527 -26.80 39.69 -3.77
C TYR A 527 -26.11 38.72 -4.69
N ILE A 528 -25.59 37.62 -4.14
CA ILE A 528 -25.00 36.55 -4.92
C ILE A 528 -25.36 35.18 -4.35
N SER A 529 -25.83 34.28 -5.20
CA SER A 529 -26.23 32.92 -4.80
C SER A 529 -25.08 31.92 -4.90
N GLU A 530 -25.19 30.77 -4.21
CA GLU A 530 -24.25 29.65 -4.32
C GLU A 530 -24.08 29.21 -5.78
N SER A 531 -25.19 29.08 -6.54
CA SER A 531 -25.14 28.70 -7.95
C SER A 531 -24.25 29.65 -8.75
N ARG A 532 -24.42 30.95 -8.55
CA ARG A 532 -23.67 32.00 -9.22
C ARG A 532 -22.24 32.11 -8.74
N LEU A 533 -21.93 31.81 -7.48
CA LEU A 533 -20.56 31.75 -6.95
C LEU A 533 -19.75 30.60 -7.55
N LEU A 534 -20.40 29.49 -7.86
CA LEU A 534 -19.80 28.34 -8.53
C LEU A 534 -19.61 28.57 -10.04
N ASP A 535 -20.47 29.38 -10.67
CA ASP A 535 -20.37 29.71 -12.09
C ASP A 535 -19.05 30.44 -12.39
N GLY A 536 -18.25 29.88 -13.31
CA GLY A 536 -16.95 30.44 -13.70
C GLY A 536 -15.86 30.36 -12.63
N LEU A 537 -16.07 29.56 -11.58
CA LEU A 537 -15.07 29.35 -10.52
C LEU A 537 -13.77 28.70 -11.03
N VAL A 538 -13.88 27.88 -12.09
CA VAL A 538 -12.77 27.22 -12.76
C VAL A 538 -12.88 27.48 -14.26
N ASP A 539 -11.76 27.84 -14.89
CA ASP A 539 -11.64 27.90 -16.34
C ASP A 539 -11.23 26.52 -16.88
N PHE A 540 -12.12 25.89 -17.66
CA PHE A 540 -11.88 24.58 -18.30
C PHE A 540 -11.49 24.70 -19.78
N SER A 541 -11.21 25.90 -20.30
CA SER A 541 -11.00 26.13 -21.73
C SER A 541 -9.91 25.24 -22.35
N ASP A 542 -8.74 25.15 -21.70
CA ASP A 542 -7.63 24.30 -22.17
C ASP A 542 -8.01 22.81 -22.14
N TYR A 543 -8.71 22.37 -21.10
CA TYR A 543 -9.19 21.00 -20.99
C TYR A 543 -10.24 20.66 -22.06
N PHE A 544 -11.18 21.57 -22.31
CA PHE A 544 -12.19 21.40 -23.35
C PHE A 544 -11.56 21.33 -24.75
N GLN A 545 -10.51 22.13 -24.97
CA GLN A 545 -9.75 22.07 -26.21
C GLN A 545 -8.99 20.75 -26.37
N ASP A 546 -8.39 20.20 -25.31
CA ASP A 546 -7.74 18.89 -25.31
C ASP A 546 -8.72 17.77 -25.68
N ILE A 547 -9.87 17.66 -24.99
CA ILE A 547 -10.87 16.63 -25.28
C ILE A 547 -11.39 16.75 -26.71
N ARG A 548 -11.65 17.97 -27.17
CA ARG A 548 -12.07 18.22 -28.55
C ARG A 548 -11.01 17.80 -29.55
N TYR A 549 -9.74 18.10 -29.30
CA TYR A 549 -8.63 17.69 -30.15
C TYR A 549 -8.57 16.16 -30.28
N ARG A 550 -8.67 15.44 -29.15
CA ARG A 550 -8.63 13.97 -29.10
C ARG A 550 -9.77 13.28 -29.86
N VAL A 551 -10.93 13.93 -30.00
CA VAL A 551 -12.08 13.38 -30.73
C VAL A 551 -12.12 13.80 -32.20
N GLU A 552 -11.83 15.08 -32.49
CA GLU A 552 -12.03 15.66 -33.82
C GLU A 552 -10.77 15.72 -34.69
N ARG A 553 -9.58 15.61 -34.11
CA ARG A 553 -8.31 15.84 -34.82
C ARG A 553 -7.27 14.73 -34.62
N GLU A 554 -7.28 14.05 -33.47
CA GLU A 554 -6.40 12.92 -33.24
C GLU A 554 -6.81 11.75 -34.14
N THR A 555 -5.91 11.39 -35.06
CA THR A 555 -6.13 10.30 -36.01
C THR A 555 -5.93 8.95 -35.34
N LEU A 556 -6.77 7.99 -35.68
CA LEU A 556 -6.60 6.60 -35.25
C LEU A 556 -5.28 6.01 -35.79
N PRO A 557 -4.67 5.04 -35.10
CA PRO A 557 -3.41 4.42 -35.53
C PRO A 557 -3.47 3.97 -36.99
N ASP A 558 -2.47 4.40 -37.76
CA ASP A 558 -2.31 4.15 -39.20
C ASP A 558 -3.48 4.54 -40.12
N SER A 559 -4.31 5.49 -39.71
CA SER A 559 -5.44 6.01 -40.50
C SER A 559 -5.46 7.54 -40.56
N GLU A 560 -6.25 8.09 -41.49
CA GLU A 560 -6.63 9.52 -41.51
C GLU A 560 -7.94 9.77 -40.76
N LEU A 561 -8.67 8.71 -40.41
CA LEU A 561 -9.92 8.79 -39.68
C LEU A 561 -9.68 9.17 -38.22
N THR A 562 -10.61 9.96 -37.68
CA THR A 562 -10.64 10.32 -36.28
C THR A 562 -11.67 9.48 -35.53
N LEU A 563 -11.71 9.66 -34.22
CA LEU A 563 -12.71 8.99 -33.41
C LEU A 563 -14.13 9.46 -33.75
N LYS A 564 -14.33 10.73 -34.11
CA LYS A 564 -15.61 11.28 -34.58
C LYS A 564 -16.16 10.53 -35.81
N ASP A 565 -15.27 10.11 -36.71
CA ASP A 565 -15.64 9.48 -37.98
C ASP A 565 -16.10 8.03 -37.82
N THR A 566 -15.63 7.34 -36.78
CA THR A 566 -15.82 5.89 -36.60
C THR A 566 -16.65 5.53 -35.38
N TYR A 567 -16.76 6.42 -34.39
CA TYR A 567 -17.47 6.12 -33.13
C TYR A 567 -18.88 5.60 -33.37
N THR A 568 -19.24 4.53 -32.67
CA THR A 568 -20.56 3.91 -32.71
C THR A 568 -20.97 3.57 -31.28
N PRO A 569 -22.17 3.98 -30.85
CA PRO A 569 -22.75 3.61 -29.56
C PRO A 569 -22.68 2.10 -29.26
N SER A 570 -22.12 1.77 -28.10
CA SER A 570 -22.11 0.40 -27.59
C SER A 570 -23.44 0.07 -26.92
N ARG A 571 -23.86 -1.19 -26.98
CA ARG A 571 -24.93 -1.70 -26.12
C ARG A 571 -24.42 -2.05 -24.74
N TYR A 572 -25.34 -2.07 -23.79
CA TYR A 572 -25.06 -2.52 -22.43
C TYR A 572 -26.03 -3.59 -21.94
N ARG A 573 -25.63 -4.25 -20.85
CA ARG A 573 -26.52 -5.03 -20.00
C ARG A 573 -26.25 -4.72 -18.53
N LEU A 574 -27.30 -4.80 -17.71
CA LEU A 574 -27.19 -4.75 -16.26
C LEU A 574 -26.89 -6.14 -15.71
N ASP A 575 -26.43 -6.19 -14.45
CA ASP A 575 -26.18 -7.44 -13.74
C ASP A 575 -27.52 -8.12 -13.36
N GLU A 576 -27.62 -9.45 -13.52
CA GLU A 576 -28.89 -10.22 -13.48
C GLU A 576 -29.65 -10.12 -12.14
N LYS A 577 -29.00 -9.67 -11.06
CA LYS A 577 -29.60 -9.52 -9.72
C LYS A 577 -29.95 -8.08 -9.34
N ASP A 578 -29.62 -7.10 -10.19
CA ASP A 578 -29.95 -5.68 -9.99
C ASP A 578 -31.20 -5.24 -10.78
N ALA A 579 -31.83 -6.18 -11.50
CA ALA A 579 -33.05 -5.98 -12.31
C ALA A 579 -34.35 -6.20 -11.52
N GLU A 580 -34.39 -5.86 -10.22
CA GLU A 580 -35.63 -5.90 -9.42
C GLU A 580 -36.38 -4.55 -9.54
N GLY A 581 -37.23 -4.45 -10.56
CA GLY A 581 -38.48 -3.71 -10.48
C GLY A 581 -39.62 -4.73 -10.53
N ASP A 582 -40.67 -4.54 -9.73
CA ASP A 582 -41.91 -5.31 -9.79
C ASP A 582 -42.51 -5.21 -11.20
N ASP A 583 -42.16 -6.13 -12.09
CA ASP A 583 -43.00 -6.55 -13.20
C ASP A 583 -42.51 -7.92 -13.70
N ASP A 584 -43.49 -8.80 -13.88
CA ASP A 584 -43.37 -10.24 -14.15
C ASP A 584 -42.85 -10.58 -15.58
N ASP A 585 -41.99 -9.73 -16.15
CA ASP A 585 -41.46 -9.92 -17.51
C ASP A 585 -40.05 -10.51 -17.46
N LYS A 586 -40.00 -11.86 -17.41
CA LYS A 586 -38.79 -12.67 -17.65
C LYS A 586 -38.38 -12.64 -19.12
N SER A 587 -38.22 -11.46 -19.69
CA SER A 587 -37.46 -11.22 -20.90
C SER A 587 -36.22 -10.44 -20.49
N GLY A 588 -35.03 -11.04 -20.66
CA GLY A 588 -33.77 -10.32 -20.47
C GLY A 588 -33.82 -9.04 -21.30
N GLY A 589 -33.91 -7.89 -20.62
CA GLY A 589 -34.23 -6.60 -21.23
C GLY A 589 -33.43 -6.40 -22.50
N ALA A 590 -34.12 -6.05 -23.58
CA ALA A 590 -33.51 -5.82 -24.88
C ALA A 590 -32.31 -4.87 -24.71
N ALA A 591 -31.13 -5.30 -25.18
CA ALA A 591 -29.92 -4.52 -24.99
C ALA A 591 -30.04 -3.14 -25.68
N GLU A 592 -30.17 -2.09 -24.87
CA GLU A 592 -30.29 -0.70 -25.32
C GLU A 592 -28.91 -0.07 -25.56
N ASP A 593 -28.90 1.06 -26.27
CA ASP A 593 -27.69 1.87 -26.43
C ASP A 593 -27.28 2.48 -25.07
N LEU A 594 -25.99 2.54 -24.82
CA LEU A 594 -25.42 3.02 -23.55
C LEU A 594 -25.71 4.50 -23.29
N GLU A 595 -25.67 5.33 -24.33
CA GLU A 595 -25.71 6.78 -24.22
C GLU A 595 -27.03 7.30 -23.63
N PRO A 596 -28.23 6.87 -24.10
CA PRO A 596 -29.50 7.23 -23.47
C PRO A 596 -29.54 6.90 -21.96
N PHE A 597 -29.03 5.71 -21.58
CA PHE A 597 -28.96 5.30 -20.20
C PHE A 597 -28.04 6.22 -19.37
N LEU A 598 -26.86 6.56 -19.88
CA LEU A 598 -25.94 7.47 -19.19
C LEU A 598 -26.54 8.87 -19.03
N HIS A 599 -27.24 9.39 -20.03
CA HIS A 599 -27.93 10.67 -19.94
C HIS A 599 -29.03 10.66 -18.88
N HIS A 600 -29.83 9.59 -18.80
CA HIS A 600 -30.84 9.43 -17.75
C HIS A 600 -30.19 9.41 -16.36
N TRP A 601 -29.13 8.61 -16.17
CA TRP A 601 -28.40 8.52 -14.91
C TRP A 601 -27.78 9.86 -14.46
N LEU A 602 -27.30 10.69 -15.40
CA LEU A 602 -26.73 12.00 -15.10
C LEU A 602 -27.78 13.00 -14.61
N ALA A 603 -29.03 12.86 -15.06
CA ALA A 603 -30.16 13.71 -14.66
C ALA A 603 -30.75 13.32 -13.29
N GLU A 604 -30.51 12.09 -12.82
CA GLU A 604 -31.01 11.62 -11.53
C GLU A 604 -30.36 12.33 -10.34
N ASN A 605 -31.20 12.76 -9.40
CA ASN A 605 -30.76 13.15 -8.06
C ASN A 605 -30.61 11.90 -7.20
N GLY A 606 -29.40 11.59 -6.72
CA GLY A 606 -29.21 10.45 -5.85
C GLY A 606 -27.75 10.02 -5.72
N LEU A 607 -27.51 9.12 -4.77
CA LEU A 607 -26.18 8.65 -4.35
C LEU A 607 -25.60 7.57 -5.30
N ARG A 608 -26.31 7.23 -6.38
CA ARG A 608 -25.99 6.17 -7.35
C ARG A 608 -24.81 6.56 -8.25
N GLN A 609 -23.76 5.75 -8.22
CA GLN A 609 -22.57 5.81 -9.08
C GLN A 609 -22.55 4.62 -10.05
N LEU A 610 -21.73 4.67 -11.11
CA LEU A 610 -21.67 3.61 -12.13
C LEU A 610 -20.28 3.01 -12.29
N ALA A 611 -20.24 1.70 -12.51
CA ALA A 611 -19.07 0.97 -12.98
C ALA A 611 -19.30 0.44 -14.41
N LEU A 612 -18.67 1.07 -15.40
CA LEU A 612 -18.66 0.62 -16.79
C LEU A 612 -17.60 -0.47 -17.00
N LEU A 613 -18.07 -1.71 -17.01
CA LEU A 613 -17.28 -2.91 -17.16
C LEU A 613 -17.34 -3.42 -18.60
N GLY A 614 -16.26 -4.03 -19.04
CA GLY A 614 -16.19 -4.61 -20.38
C GLY A 614 -14.86 -5.27 -20.61
N GLU A 615 -14.83 -6.22 -21.52
CA GLU A 615 -13.59 -6.88 -21.91
C GLU A 615 -12.67 -5.95 -22.69
N TYR A 616 -11.48 -6.44 -22.93
CA TYR A 616 -10.50 -5.79 -23.77
C TYR A 616 -11.09 -5.40 -25.15
N GLY A 617 -10.79 -4.18 -25.61
CA GLY A 617 -11.16 -3.70 -26.94
C GLY A 617 -12.64 -3.34 -27.14
N GLN A 618 -13.50 -3.53 -26.13
CA GLN A 618 -14.94 -3.23 -26.20
C GLN A 618 -15.29 -1.72 -26.15
N GLY A 619 -14.31 -0.83 -26.08
CA GLY A 619 -14.54 0.61 -26.23
C GLY A 619 -14.86 1.39 -24.95
N LYS A 620 -14.56 0.88 -23.74
CA LYS A 620 -14.74 1.61 -22.47
C LYS A 620 -14.13 3.03 -22.47
N SER A 621 -12.83 3.11 -22.76
CA SER A 621 -12.09 4.38 -22.79
C SER A 621 -12.65 5.33 -23.86
N THR A 622 -13.05 4.76 -25.00
CA THR A 622 -13.67 5.48 -26.10
C THR A 622 -15.03 6.06 -25.69
N ALA A 623 -15.89 5.26 -25.05
CA ALA A 623 -17.19 5.70 -24.53
C ALA A 623 -17.02 6.82 -23.49
N SER A 624 -16.08 6.69 -22.55
CA SER A 624 -15.76 7.76 -21.58
C SER A 624 -15.32 9.06 -22.24
N LEU A 625 -14.46 8.97 -23.26
CA LEU A 625 -13.97 10.13 -23.99
C LEU A 625 -15.09 10.80 -24.81
N LEU A 626 -15.94 10.02 -25.49
CA LEU A 626 -17.07 10.57 -26.23
C LEU A 626 -18.13 11.17 -25.33
N LEU A 627 -18.46 10.54 -24.20
CA LEU A 627 -19.35 11.10 -23.20
C LEU A 627 -18.83 12.47 -22.74
N SER A 628 -17.52 12.56 -22.47
CA SER A 628 -16.88 13.82 -22.08
C SER A 628 -17.04 14.87 -23.19
N TYR A 629 -16.77 14.50 -24.43
CA TYR A 629 -16.91 15.39 -25.58
C TYR A 629 -18.35 15.89 -25.77
N GLN A 630 -19.35 15.00 -25.67
CA GLN A 630 -20.76 15.34 -25.81
C GLN A 630 -21.23 16.29 -24.71
N LEU A 631 -20.88 16.00 -23.45
CA LEU A 631 -21.21 16.87 -22.32
C LEU A 631 -20.56 18.24 -22.45
N ILE A 632 -19.33 18.33 -22.97
CA ILE A 632 -18.66 19.62 -23.24
C ILE A 632 -19.38 20.43 -24.31
N GLN A 633 -19.91 19.79 -25.36
CA GLN A 633 -20.72 20.51 -26.36
C GLN A 633 -22.03 21.01 -25.75
N GLN A 634 -22.73 20.17 -24.99
CA GLN A 634 -23.97 20.54 -24.31
C GLN A 634 -23.76 21.65 -23.29
N TYR A 635 -22.66 21.62 -22.53
CA TYR A 635 -22.32 22.64 -21.54
C TYR A 635 -22.14 24.04 -22.13
N ARG A 636 -21.74 24.15 -23.41
CA ARG A 636 -21.63 25.44 -24.11
C ARG A 636 -22.99 26.09 -24.36
N GLU A 637 -24.02 25.27 -24.52
CA GLU A 637 -25.40 25.71 -24.76
C GLU A 637 -26.15 25.86 -23.43
N ASP A 638 -25.88 24.99 -22.46
CA ASP A 638 -26.54 24.92 -21.17
C ASP A 638 -25.54 24.68 -20.02
N GLN A 639 -25.27 25.73 -19.23
CA GLN A 639 -24.34 25.68 -18.09
C GLN A 639 -24.85 24.86 -16.89
N THR A 640 -26.05 24.30 -16.95
CA THR A 640 -26.56 23.36 -15.94
C THR A 640 -26.01 21.95 -16.12
N ILE A 641 -25.50 21.63 -17.32
CA ILE A 641 -24.89 20.34 -17.62
C ILE A 641 -23.64 20.11 -16.76
N ARG A 642 -23.47 18.87 -16.28
CA ARG A 642 -22.29 18.51 -15.48
C ARG A 642 -21.03 18.55 -16.34
N ILE A 643 -19.99 19.20 -15.83
CA ILE A 643 -18.68 19.28 -16.47
C ILE A 643 -17.98 17.91 -16.32
N PRO A 644 -17.62 17.22 -17.40
CA PRO A 644 -16.92 15.95 -17.31
C PRO A 644 -15.45 16.19 -16.92
N VAL A 645 -14.93 15.41 -15.98
CA VAL A 645 -13.52 15.42 -15.58
C VAL A 645 -12.97 14.00 -15.73
N LEU A 646 -12.25 13.79 -16.84
CA LEU A 646 -11.68 12.49 -17.20
C LEU A 646 -10.29 12.29 -16.58
N LEU A 647 -10.21 11.44 -15.55
CA LEU A 647 -9.00 11.08 -14.83
C LEU A 647 -8.51 9.67 -15.22
N GLU A 648 -7.34 9.59 -15.86
CA GLU A 648 -6.67 8.30 -16.09
C GLU A 648 -5.99 7.80 -14.81
N LEU A 649 -6.37 6.60 -14.34
CA LEU A 649 -5.85 5.96 -13.12
C LEU A 649 -4.70 4.98 -13.36
N ARG A 650 -4.34 4.75 -14.63
CA ARG A 650 -3.35 3.75 -15.03
C ARG A 650 -1.97 4.05 -14.46
N GLY A 651 -1.34 3.08 -13.81
CA GLY A 651 0.00 3.22 -13.23
C GLY A 651 0.08 4.28 -12.12
N LYS A 652 -1.05 4.65 -11.52
CA LYS A 652 -1.13 5.45 -10.30
C LYS A 652 -1.37 4.52 -9.11
N SER A 653 -0.95 4.96 -7.93
CA SER A 653 -1.20 4.28 -6.66
C SER A 653 -2.03 5.21 -5.76
N PRO A 654 -3.37 5.31 -5.93
CA PRO A 654 -4.20 6.23 -5.15
C PRO A 654 -4.12 6.08 -3.63
N ARG A 655 -3.63 4.94 -3.12
CA ARG A 655 -3.65 4.60 -1.68
C ARG A 655 -2.88 5.59 -0.79
N SER A 656 -1.86 6.27 -1.34
CA SER A 656 -1.02 7.21 -0.61
C SER A 656 -1.41 8.68 -0.83
N LEU A 657 -2.44 8.96 -1.65
CA LEU A 657 -2.76 10.32 -2.10
C LEU A 657 -4.09 10.77 -1.52
N THR A 658 -4.23 11.98 -0.98
CA THR A 658 -5.54 12.57 -0.63
C THR A 658 -6.44 12.74 -1.86
N PRO A 659 -7.78 12.85 -1.69
CA PRO A 659 -8.68 13.22 -2.79
C PRO A 659 -8.19 14.48 -3.53
N GLU A 660 -7.66 15.45 -2.77
CA GLU A 660 -7.04 16.66 -3.28
C GLU A 660 -5.79 16.34 -4.11
N ASP A 661 -4.86 15.53 -3.60
CA ASP A 661 -3.63 15.15 -4.33
C ASP A 661 -3.93 14.38 -5.62
N LEU A 662 -4.94 13.51 -5.58
CA LEU A 662 -5.40 12.75 -6.73
C LEU A 662 -5.88 13.69 -7.84
N LEU A 663 -6.63 14.74 -7.48
CA LEU A 663 -7.12 15.76 -8.39
C LEU A 663 -6.01 16.72 -8.83
N ALA A 664 -5.09 17.07 -7.92
CA ALA A 664 -4.05 18.08 -8.14
C ALA A 664 -3.15 17.75 -9.33
N THR A 665 -2.77 16.48 -9.50
CA THR A 665 -1.94 16.05 -10.63
C THR A 665 -2.61 16.34 -11.97
N TRP A 666 -3.92 16.14 -12.05
CA TRP A 666 -4.70 16.43 -13.27
C TRP A 666 -4.97 17.92 -13.41
N ALA A 667 -5.37 18.59 -12.33
CA ALA A 667 -5.71 20.01 -12.31
C ALA A 667 -4.52 20.89 -12.71
N HIS A 668 -3.32 20.56 -12.22
CA HIS A 668 -2.10 21.32 -12.50
C HIS A 668 -1.77 21.40 -14.00
N ARG A 669 -2.06 20.34 -14.78
CA ARG A 669 -1.83 20.37 -16.23
C ARG A 669 -2.58 21.50 -16.93
N TYR A 670 -3.80 21.76 -16.50
CA TYR A 670 -4.69 22.73 -17.14
C TYR A 670 -4.71 24.07 -16.39
N GLY A 671 -3.78 24.29 -15.46
CA GLY A 671 -3.76 25.50 -14.64
C GLY A 671 -4.96 25.64 -13.70
N ILE A 672 -5.65 24.53 -13.40
CA ILE A 672 -6.87 24.52 -12.59
C ILE A 672 -6.51 24.50 -11.10
N ASP A 673 -7.23 25.31 -10.31
CA ASP A 673 -7.16 25.28 -8.86
C ASP A 673 -7.89 24.04 -8.30
N THR A 674 -7.16 23.19 -7.58
CA THR A 674 -7.68 21.92 -7.04
C THR A 674 -8.84 22.12 -6.05
N GLN A 675 -8.80 23.18 -5.25
CA GLN A 675 -9.84 23.45 -4.25
C GLN A 675 -11.12 23.94 -4.94
N ALA A 676 -10.99 24.81 -5.94
CA ALA A 676 -12.12 25.22 -6.78
C ALA A 676 -12.77 24.01 -7.51
N LEU A 677 -11.95 23.11 -8.06
CA LEU A 677 -12.45 21.87 -8.68
C LEU A 677 -13.19 20.98 -7.67
N LEU A 678 -12.66 20.82 -6.45
CA LEU A 678 -13.31 20.05 -5.40
C LEU A 678 -14.68 20.63 -5.01
N GLN A 679 -14.80 21.96 -4.92
CA GLN A 679 -16.08 22.62 -4.67
C GLN A 679 -17.13 22.33 -5.76
N LEU A 680 -16.72 22.29 -7.02
CA LEU A 680 -17.60 21.91 -8.13
C LEU A 680 -18.04 20.43 -8.04
N ILE A 681 -17.14 19.53 -7.60
CA ILE A 681 -17.48 18.12 -7.35
C ILE A 681 -18.50 17.99 -6.22
N ILE A 682 -18.26 18.65 -5.08
CA ILE A 682 -19.14 18.66 -3.90
C ILE A 682 -20.53 19.21 -4.27
N ALA A 683 -20.57 20.29 -5.06
CA ALA A 683 -21.81 20.90 -5.53
C ALA A 683 -22.57 20.04 -6.56
N GLY A 684 -21.97 18.96 -7.07
CA GLY A 684 -22.56 18.14 -8.12
C GLY A 684 -22.55 18.79 -9.50
N ARG A 685 -21.67 19.77 -9.73
CA ARG A 685 -21.46 20.38 -11.06
C ARG A 685 -20.51 19.57 -11.94
N VAL A 686 -19.82 18.59 -11.38
CA VAL A 686 -18.85 17.74 -12.09
C VAL A 686 -19.34 16.30 -12.21
N LEU A 687 -19.09 15.68 -13.36
CA LEU A 687 -19.05 14.23 -13.55
C LEU A 687 -17.59 13.78 -13.49
N LEU A 688 -17.24 13.00 -12.46
CA LEU A 688 -15.89 12.46 -12.31
C LEU A 688 -15.78 11.12 -13.03
N ILE A 689 -14.94 11.03 -14.07
CA ILE A 689 -14.74 9.79 -14.82
C ILE A 689 -13.37 9.21 -14.47
N LEU A 690 -13.37 8.06 -13.81
CA LEU A 690 -12.20 7.33 -13.35
C LEU A 690 -11.84 6.21 -14.35
N GLU A 691 -10.89 6.49 -15.24
CA GLU A 691 -10.52 5.61 -16.36
C GLU A 691 -9.46 4.57 -15.97
N GLY A 692 -9.71 3.30 -16.27
CA GLY A 692 -8.73 2.22 -16.14
C GLY A 692 -8.45 1.78 -14.71
N PHE A 693 -9.48 1.60 -13.89
CA PHE A 693 -9.36 1.11 -12.51
C PHE A 693 -8.66 -0.25 -12.41
N ASP A 694 -8.81 -1.10 -13.44
CA ASP A 694 -8.13 -2.40 -13.57
C ASP A 694 -6.61 -2.30 -13.75
N LYS A 695 -6.06 -1.09 -13.92
CA LYS A 695 -4.66 -0.82 -14.28
C LYS A 695 -3.94 0.04 -13.24
N ILE A 696 -4.49 0.10 -12.03
CA ILE A 696 -3.82 0.68 -10.86
C ILE A 696 -2.61 -0.18 -10.52
N ASP A 697 -1.55 0.47 -10.03
CA ASP A 697 -0.29 -0.18 -9.70
C ASP A 697 -0.46 -1.09 -8.48
N LEU A 698 -0.77 -2.39 -8.72
CA LEU A 698 -0.22 -3.58 -8.04
C LEU A 698 -1.09 -4.83 -8.22
N THR A 699 -0.44 -5.87 -8.73
CA THR A 699 -0.86 -7.27 -8.85
C THR A 699 -0.71 -8.01 -7.52
N GLY A 700 -1.83 -8.42 -6.90
CA GLY A 700 -1.85 -9.67 -6.12
C GLY A 700 -2.59 -9.64 -4.78
N ASP A 701 -2.71 -8.50 -4.12
CA ASP A 701 -3.32 -8.41 -2.78
C ASP A 701 -4.69 -7.71 -2.82
N THR A 702 -5.73 -8.43 -2.40
CA THR A 702 -7.13 -7.96 -2.28
C THR A 702 -7.22 -6.73 -1.39
N GLU A 703 -6.46 -6.67 -0.30
CA GLU A 703 -6.50 -5.53 0.63
C GLU A 703 -5.95 -4.25 -0.03
N THR A 704 -4.84 -4.38 -0.75
CA THR A 704 -4.26 -3.28 -1.54
C THR A 704 -5.26 -2.77 -2.59
N ARG A 705 -5.93 -3.65 -3.36
CA ARG A 705 -6.98 -3.24 -4.32
C ARG A 705 -8.15 -2.50 -3.65
N LEU A 706 -8.62 -3.01 -2.51
CA LEU A 706 -9.70 -2.38 -1.74
C LEU A 706 -9.30 -1.01 -1.19
N SER A 707 -8.04 -0.83 -0.77
CA SER A 707 -7.54 0.45 -0.27
C SER A 707 -7.57 1.55 -1.36
N HIS A 708 -7.21 1.20 -2.60
CA HIS A 708 -7.31 2.11 -3.75
C HIS A 708 -8.75 2.54 -4.01
N PHE A 709 -9.68 1.58 -3.98
CA PHE A 709 -11.09 1.89 -4.16
C PHE A 709 -11.60 2.81 -3.05
N ARG A 710 -11.35 2.47 -1.77
CA ARG A 710 -11.81 3.28 -0.63
C ARG A 710 -11.35 4.72 -0.75
N ARG A 711 -10.16 4.97 -1.29
CA ARG A 711 -9.64 6.32 -1.51
C ARG A 711 -10.36 7.07 -2.63
N LEU A 712 -10.60 6.41 -3.76
CA LEU A 712 -11.41 6.97 -4.85
C LEU A 712 -12.85 7.27 -4.39
N TRP A 713 -13.41 6.41 -3.55
CA TRP A 713 -14.76 6.54 -3.01
C TRP A 713 -14.90 7.71 -2.02
N GLN A 714 -13.79 8.29 -1.52
CA GLN A 714 -13.88 9.53 -0.72
C GLN A 714 -14.39 10.73 -1.54
N LEU A 715 -14.39 10.65 -2.87
CA LEU A 715 -14.96 11.67 -3.76
C LEU A 715 -16.47 11.50 -3.99
N SER A 716 -17.12 10.46 -3.43
CA SER A 716 -18.55 10.20 -3.61
C SER A 716 -19.42 11.06 -2.68
N TYR A 717 -19.35 12.38 -2.83
CA TYR A 717 -20.23 13.32 -2.12
C TYR A 717 -21.70 13.13 -2.55
N PRO A 718 -22.69 13.55 -1.73
CA PRO A 718 -24.11 13.28 -2.00
C PRO A 718 -24.63 13.73 -3.37
N LYS A 719 -24.13 14.86 -3.91
CA LYS A 719 -24.49 15.38 -5.23
C LYS A 719 -23.51 14.98 -6.34
N ALA A 720 -22.40 14.31 -6.01
CA ALA A 720 -21.37 13.93 -6.96
C ALA A 720 -21.80 12.73 -7.81
N LYS A 721 -21.39 12.74 -9.09
CA LYS A 721 -21.56 11.62 -10.02
C LYS A 721 -20.19 11.12 -10.44
N ILE A 722 -19.98 9.82 -10.31
CA ILE A 722 -18.72 9.12 -10.56
C ILE A 722 -19.00 7.96 -11.52
N LEU A 723 -18.24 7.92 -12.61
CA LEU A 723 -18.21 6.82 -13.56
C LEU A 723 -16.84 6.14 -13.47
N ILE A 724 -16.79 4.88 -13.07
CA ILE A 724 -15.57 4.08 -12.97
C ILE A 724 -15.53 3.12 -14.16
N THR A 725 -14.37 2.97 -14.82
CA THR A 725 -14.21 1.98 -15.90
C THR A 725 -13.22 0.89 -15.50
N GLY A 726 -13.50 -0.36 -15.89
CA GLY A 726 -12.63 -1.50 -15.56
C GLY A 726 -12.96 -2.78 -16.31
N ARG A 727 -12.22 -3.85 -16.00
CA ARG A 727 -12.48 -5.21 -16.50
C ARG A 727 -13.39 -5.98 -15.52
N PRO A 728 -14.28 -6.87 -16.00
CA PRO A 728 -15.14 -7.68 -15.14
C PRO A 728 -14.34 -8.56 -14.16
N ASN A 729 -13.28 -9.21 -14.67
CA ASN A 729 -12.48 -10.20 -13.92
C ASN A 729 -11.39 -9.56 -13.02
N PHE A 730 -11.47 -8.25 -12.76
CA PHE A 730 -10.50 -7.59 -11.87
C PHE A 730 -10.68 -8.01 -10.40
N PHE A 731 -11.90 -8.37 -10.01
CA PHE A 731 -12.22 -8.89 -8.69
C PHE A 731 -12.20 -10.42 -8.72
N LEU A 732 -11.69 -11.07 -7.67
CA LEU A 732 -11.56 -12.53 -7.60
C LEU A 732 -12.91 -13.22 -7.59
N ASP A 733 -13.89 -12.59 -6.95
CA ASP A 733 -15.27 -13.06 -6.90
C ASP A 733 -16.26 -11.88 -6.82
N ASP A 734 -17.54 -12.19 -6.99
CA ASP A 734 -18.62 -11.21 -6.90
C ASP A 734 -18.75 -10.58 -5.50
N ALA A 735 -18.30 -11.25 -4.44
CA ALA A 735 -18.36 -10.71 -3.09
C ALA A 735 -17.28 -9.63 -2.87
N GLU A 736 -16.08 -9.84 -3.39
CA GLU A 736 -14.99 -8.86 -3.44
C GLU A 736 -15.38 -7.71 -4.36
N ARG A 737 -15.98 -7.97 -5.53
CA ARG A 737 -16.51 -6.92 -6.41
C ARG A 737 -17.56 -6.08 -5.69
N LYS A 738 -18.50 -6.69 -4.97
CA LYS A 738 -19.57 -5.99 -4.25
C LYS A 738 -19.07 -5.22 -3.03
N SER A 739 -18.15 -5.81 -2.27
CA SER A 739 -17.50 -5.18 -1.12
C SER A 739 -16.60 -4.02 -1.57
N ALA A 740 -15.87 -4.20 -2.68
CA ALA A 740 -15.03 -3.19 -3.29
C ALA A 740 -15.88 -2.07 -3.86
N LEU A 741 -16.76 -2.35 -4.82
CA LEU A 741 -17.57 -1.34 -5.51
C LEU A 741 -18.68 -0.75 -4.64
N GLY A 742 -18.87 -1.22 -3.40
CA GLY A 742 -20.01 -0.83 -2.57
C GLY A 742 -21.34 -1.16 -3.24
N ILE A 743 -21.41 -2.24 -4.05
CA ILE A 743 -22.66 -2.75 -4.63
C ILE A 743 -23.42 -3.42 -3.48
N GLN A 744 -24.05 -2.60 -2.65
CA GLN A 744 -25.07 -2.99 -1.69
C GLN A 744 -26.43 -2.59 -2.30
N ARG A 745 -27.50 -3.30 -1.90
CA ARG A 745 -28.87 -2.86 -2.24
C ARG A 745 -29.04 -1.39 -1.85
N PRO A 746 -29.79 -0.59 -2.63
CA PRO A 746 -30.03 0.81 -2.31
C PRO A 746 -30.55 0.90 -0.87
N SER A 747 -29.69 1.38 0.02
CA SER A 747 -30.07 1.85 1.34
C SER A 747 -30.11 3.37 1.21
N GLY A 748 -31.21 4.00 1.64
CA GLY A 748 -31.51 5.41 1.35
C GLY A 748 -30.41 6.40 1.73
N ASP A 749 -29.45 6.00 2.56
CA ASP A 749 -28.53 6.90 3.25
C ASP A 749 -27.05 6.76 2.78
N ARG A 750 -26.72 6.00 1.72
CA ARG A 750 -25.31 5.80 1.30
C ARG A 750 -25.06 5.73 -0.22
N PRO A 751 -23.93 6.29 -0.72
CA PRO A 751 -23.47 6.07 -2.07
C PRO A 751 -23.20 4.60 -2.36
N TYR A 752 -23.70 4.14 -3.51
CA TYR A 752 -23.51 2.79 -4.03
C TYR A 752 -23.12 2.84 -5.50
N CYS A 753 -22.46 1.79 -5.98
CA CYS A 753 -22.10 1.65 -7.38
C CYS A 753 -22.99 0.60 -8.06
N GLN A 754 -23.44 0.85 -9.28
CA GLN A 754 -24.12 -0.13 -10.12
C GLN A 754 -23.22 -0.55 -11.29
N ALA A 755 -23.08 -1.85 -11.50
CA ALA A 755 -22.26 -2.39 -12.58
C ALA A 755 -23.04 -2.47 -13.90
N ILE A 756 -22.38 -2.07 -14.99
CA ILE A 756 -22.92 -2.08 -16.34
C ILE A 756 -21.89 -2.76 -17.24
N HIS A 757 -22.31 -3.74 -18.02
CA HIS A 757 -21.42 -4.48 -18.90
C HIS A 757 -21.64 -4.09 -20.35
N LEU A 758 -20.57 -3.65 -21.01
CA LEU A 758 -20.56 -3.44 -22.46
C LEU A 758 -20.75 -4.77 -23.19
N LEU A 759 -21.60 -4.74 -24.21
CA LEU A 759 -21.79 -5.86 -25.11
C LEU A 759 -20.89 -5.71 -26.36
N PRO A 760 -20.42 -6.83 -26.93
CA PRO A 760 -19.75 -6.81 -28.24
C PRO A 760 -20.65 -6.19 -29.32
N PHE A 761 -20.05 -5.59 -30.35
CA PHE A 761 -20.82 -5.07 -31.48
C PHE A 761 -21.53 -6.18 -32.23
N ASP A 762 -22.82 -5.96 -32.50
CA ASP A 762 -23.57 -6.74 -33.48
C ASP A 762 -23.23 -6.28 -34.91
N THR A 763 -23.67 -7.04 -35.91
CA THR A 763 -23.40 -6.77 -37.32
C THR A 763 -23.82 -5.36 -37.74
N ALA A 764 -24.95 -4.86 -37.24
CA ALA A 764 -25.42 -3.51 -37.52
C ALA A 764 -24.46 -2.42 -36.99
N ARG A 765 -23.92 -2.58 -35.77
CA ARG A 765 -22.92 -1.65 -35.22
C ARG A 765 -21.56 -1.77 -35.91
N ILE A 766 -21.16 -2.98 -36.30
CA ILE A 766 -19.97 -3.20 -37.12
C ILE A 766 -20.09 -2.38 -38.42
N GLU A 767 -21.21 -2.51 -39.13
CA GLU A 767 -21.45 -1.76 -40.37
C GLU A 767 -21.46 -0.24 -40.12
N ARG A 768 -22.15 0.22 -39.07
CA ARG A 768 -22.21 1.65 -38.69
C ARG A 768 -20.85 2.24 -38.33
N SER A 769 -19.99 1.47 -37.67
CA SER A 769 -18.61 1.87 -37.34
C SER A 769 -17.74 2.01 -38.58
N LEU A 770 -17.99 1.18 -39.60
CA LEU A 770 -17.33 1.22 -40.90
C LEU A 770 -17.95 2.24 -41.88
N ARG A 771 -18.83 3.14 -41.44
CA ARG A 771 -19.50 4.13 -42.32
C ARG A 771 -18.52 5.00 -43.11
N ALA A 772 -17.38 5.33 -42.51
CA ALA A 772 -16.32 6.15 -43.10
C ALA A 772 -15.29 5.32 -43.88
N ALA A 773 -15.37 3.99 -43.81
CA ALA A 773 -14.54 3.11 -44.62
C ALA A 773 -15.09 2.99 -46.05
N ASP A 774 -14.22 2.60 -46.98
CA ASP A 774 -14.61 2.30 -48.35
C ASP A 774 -15.79 1.31 -48.42
N ALA A 775 -16.76 1.57 -49.30
CA ALA A 775 -17.96 0.73 -49.43
C ALA A 775 -17.65 -0.76 -49.67
N GLY A 776 -16.62 -1.07 -50.47
CA GLY A 776 -16.19 -2.45 -50.71
C GLY A 776 -15.46 -3.10 -49.52
N VAL A 777 -14.77 -2.32 -48.69
CA VAL A 777 -14.18 -2.80 -47.43
C VAL A 777 -15.29 -3.13 -46.44
N ARG A 778 -16.23 -2.19 -46.25
CA ARG A 778 -17.39 -2.35 -45.38
C ARG A 778 -18.20 -3.59 -45.75
N ALA A 779 -18.61 -3.69 -47.02
CA ALA A 779 -19.40 -4.83 -47.49
C ALA A 779 -18.65 -6.17 -47.31
N GLY A 780 -17.35 -6.20 -47.59
CA GLY A 780 -16.54 -7.40 -47.41
C GLY A 780 -16.42 -7.86 -45.96
N ILE A 781 -16.16 -6.93 -45.03
CA ILE A 781 -16.04 -7.24 -43.60
C ILE A 781 -17.38 -7.71 -43.04
N VAL A 782 -18.47 -7.01 -43.37
CA VAL A 782 -19.83 -7.37 -42.91
C VAL A 782 -20.22 -8.76 -43.43
N ALA A 783 -20.03 -9.04 -44.72
CA ALA A 783 -20.35 -10.34 -45.30
C ALA A 783 -19.56 -11.49 -44.65
N LEU A 784 -18.27 -11.29 -44.35
CA LEU A 784 -17.47 -12.31 -43.65
C LEU A 784 -17.91 -12.47 -42.20
N ALA A 785 -18.27 -11.39 -41.51
CA ALA A 785 -18.76 -11.44 -40.13
C ALA A 785 -20.14 -12.12 -40.01
N GLU A 786 -20.97 -12.06 -41.04
CA GLU A 786 -22.25 -12.80 -41.10
C GLU A 786 -22.02 -14.30 -41.33
N GLY A 787 -21.00 -14.68 -42.08
CA GLY A 787 -20.70 -16.06 -42.44
C GLY A 787 -19.75 -16.81 -41.50
N ASP A 788 -18.91 -16.11 -40.73
CA ASP A 788 -17.89 -16.69 -39.84
C ASP A 788 -17.98 -16.10 -38.43
N GLU A 789 -18.40 -16.93 -37.48
CA GLU A 789 -18.57 -16.56 -36.08
C GLU A 789 -17.25 -16.18 -35.39
N ARG A 790 -16.13 -16.83 -35.72
CA ARG A 790 -14.81 -16.52 -35.14
C ARG A 790 -14.33 -15.17 -35.61
N PHE A 791 -14.48 -14.90 -36.91
CA PHE A 791 -14.16 -13.60 -37.46
C PHE A 791 -15.06 -12.51 -36.85
N ARG A 792 -16.37 -12.78 -36.71
CA ARG A 792 -17.33 -11.87 -36.06
C ARG A 792 -16.90 -11.52 -34.63
N GLU A 793 -16.42 -12.47 -33.85
CA GLU A 793 -15.94 -12.21 -32.49
C GLU A 793 -14.78 -11.19 -32.47
N ILE A 794 -13.86 -11.28 -33.43
CA ILE A 794 -12.73 -10.36 -33.56
C ILE A 794 -13.22 -8.95 -33.90
N VAL A 795 -14.05 -8.82 -34.94
CA VAL A 795 -14.53 -7.51 -35.42
C VAL A 795 -15.65 -6.92 -34.57
N SER A 796 -16.24 -7.70 -33.65
CA SER A 796 -17.16 -7.20 -32.64
C SER A 796 -16.47 -6.30 -31.59
N ARG A 797 -15.13 -6.30 -31.54
CA ARG A 797 -14.31 -5.44 -30.68
C ARG A 797 -13.93 -4.18 -31.45
N PRO A 798 -14.47 -2.98 -31.10
CA PRO A 798 -14.20 -1.73 -31.82
C PRO A 798 -12.72 -1.46 -32.13
N SER A 799 -11.82 -1.76 -31.19
CA SER A 799 -10.38 -1.55 -31.39
C SER A 799 -9.79 -2.42 -32.50
N LEU A 800 -10.26 -3.67 -32.63
CA LEU A 800 -9.80 -4.59 -33.67
C LEU A 800 -10.53 -4.35 -34.99
N LEU A 801 -11.79 -3.93 -34.95
CA LEU A 801 -12.56 -3.55 -36.14
C LEU A 801 -11.85 -2.46 -36.97
N HIS A 802 -11.36 -1.43 -36.29
CA HIS A 802 -10.56 -0.37 -36.92
C HIS A 802 -9.30 -0.92 -37.62
N ILE A 803 -8.58 -1.81 -36.93
CA ILE A 803 -7.37 -2.45 -37.46
C ILE A 803 -7.70 -3.30 -38.68
N VAL A 804 -8.74 -4.14 -38.60
CA VAL A 804 -9.20 -4.99 -39.70
C VAL A 804 -9.60 -4.13 -40.91
N SER A 805 -10.33 -3.03 -40.70
CA SER A 805 -10.70 -2.08 -41.75
C SER A 805 -9.47 -1.51 -42.46
N THR A 806 -8.45 -1.13 -41.69
CA THR A 806 -7.20 -0.56 -42.23
C THR A 806 -6.43 -1.59 -43.08
N LEU A 807 -6.44 -2.85 -42.67
CA LEU A 807 -5.69 -3.92 -43.33
C LEU A 807 -6.44 -4.58 -44.50
N TRP A 808 -7.78 -4.45 -44.56
CA TRP A 808 -8.65 -5.27 -45.41
C TRP A 808 -8.20 -5.38 -46.87
N ARG A 809 -8.04 -4.23 -47.55
CA ARG A 809 -7.60 -4.16 -48.95
C ARG A 809 -6.11 -4.41 -49.12
N ARG A 810 -5.30 -3.86 -48.21
CA ARG A 810 -3.84 -3.78 -48.37
C ARG A 810 -3.15 -5.12 -48.16
N GLU A 811 -3.57 -5.87 -47.15
CA GLU A 811 -3.04 -7.21 -46.85
C GLU A 811 -3.96 -8.33 -47.37
N ASN A 812 -5.05 -7.97 -48.08
CA ASN A 812 -6.02 -8.91 -48.65
C ASN A 812 -6.56 -9.91 -47.60
N LEU A 813 -6.98 -9.38 -46.46
CA LEU A 813 -7.40 -10.15 -45.29
C LEU A 813 -8.51 -11.17 -45.59
N GLY A 814 -9.39 -10.86 -46.55
CA GLY A 814 -10.45 -11.76 -46.99
C GLY A 814 -9.96 -13.14 -47.43
N LYS A 815 -8.69 -13.30 -47.82
CA LYS A 815 -8.10 -14.60 -48.20
C LYS A 815 -7.80 -15.53 -47.02
N TYR A 816 -7.69 -14.99 -45.82
CA TYR A 816 -7.24 -15.77 -44.66
C TYR A 816 -8.38 -16.58 -44.01
N HIS A 817 -9.66 -16.26 -44.30
CA HIS A 817 -10.87 -16.97 -43.84
C HIS A 817 -10.68 -17.60 -42.44
N ASP A 818 -10.76 -18.93 -42.32
CA ASP A 818 -10.69 -19.71 -41.08
C ASP A 818 -9.38 -19.56 -40.27
N ARG A 819 -8.36 -18.88 -40.81
CA ARG A 819 -7.06 -18.65 -40.16
C ARG A 819 -6.98 -17.29 -39.46
N ILE A 820 -7.97 -16.42 -39.59
CA ILE A 820 -7.96 -15.10 -38.97
C ILE A 820 -8.09 -15.26 -37.45
N SER A 821 -7.08 -14.80 -36.72
CA SER A 821 -7.06 -14.75 -35.26
C SER A 821 -6.71 -13.34 -34.77
N SER A 822 -6.94 -13.04 -33.50
CA SER A 822 -6.60 -11.73 -32.93
C SER A 822 -5.09 -11.47 -33.01
N ALA A 823 -4.27 -12.49 -32.75
CA ALA A 823 -2.81 -12.43 -32.90
C ALA A 823 -2.39 -12.17 -34.35
N LEU A 824 -3.02 -12.83 -35.33
CA LEU A 824 -2.69 -12.61 -36.75
C LEU A 824 -3.02 -11.17 -37.19
N VAL A 825 -4.20 -10.67 -36.79
CA VAL A 825 -4.62 -9.30 -37.10
C VAL A 825 -3.62 -8.29 -36.50
N MET A 826 -3.20 -8.50 -35.25
CA MET A 826 -2.19 -7.65 -34.61
C MET A 826 -0.82 -7.74 -35.27
N ASP A 827 -0.37 -8.94 -35.64
CA ASP A 827 0.90 -9.15 -36.34
C ASP A 827 0.92 -8.41 -37.68
N LEU A 828 -0.11 -8.61 -38.50
CA LEU A 828 -0.26 -7.93 -39.79
C LEU A 828 -0.32 -6.42 -39.62
N PHE A 829 -1.01 -5.92 -38.58
CA PHE A 829 -1.05 -4.49 -38.29
C PHE A 829 0.32 -3.92 -37.95
N LEU A 830 1.05 -4.55 -37.03
CA LEU A 830 2.39 -4.09 -36.65
C LEU A 830 3.36 -4.13 -37.83
N GLN A 831 3.33 -5.20 -38.62
CA GLN A 831 4.14 -5.30 -39.83
C GLN A 831 3.76 -4.20 -40.84
N HIS A 832 2.46 -3.92 -41.00
CA HIS A 832 1.97 -2.83 -41.83
C HIS A 832 2.52 -1.47 -41.34
N SER A 833 2.44 -1.19 -40.04
CA SER A 833 2.97 0.03 -39.42
C SER A 833 4.47 0.20 -39.70
N TYR A 834 5.25 -0.87 -39.52
CA TYR A 834 6.70 -0.84 -39.74
C TYR A 834 7.05 -0.60 -41.21
N ARG A 835 6.39 -1.30 -42.15
CA ARG A 835 6.62 -1.13 -43.59
C ARG A 835 6.23 0.26 -44.07
N ARG A 836 5.10 0.80 -43.60
CA ARG A 836 4.65 2.15 -43.93
C ARG A 836 5.66 3.20 -43.47
N GLN A 837 6.26 2.98 -42.30
CA GLN A 837 7.28 3.87 -41.79
C GLN A 837 8.58 3.77 -42.60
N GLY A 838 9.01 2.55 -42.98
CA GLY A 838 10.14 2.33 -43.89
C GLY A 838 9.97 3.02 -45.25
N ALA A 839 8.76 3.05 -45.81
CA ALA A 839 8.49 3.73 -47.08
C ALA A 839 8.71 5.26 -47.04
N LYS A 840 8.66 5.89 -45.86
CA LYS A 840 8.93 7.33 -45.68
C LYS A 840 10.42 7.67 -45.57
N GLN A 841 11.30 6.66 -45.51
CA GLN A 841 12.75 6.81 -45.34
C GLN A 841 13.42 7.50 -46.55
N GLY A 842 12.77 7.50 -47.72
CA GLY A 842 13.21 8.24 -48.91
C GLY A 842 12.94 9.75 -48.89
N GLU A 843 12.03 10.25 -48.04
CA GLU A 843 11.63 11.66 -47.99
C GLU A 843 12.16 12.43 -46.76
N ARG A 844 12.65 11.72 -45.72
CA ARG A 844 13.11 12.33 -44.45
C ARG A 844 14.43 11.74 -43.99
N ALA A 845 15.46 12.57 -43.88
CA ALA A 845 16.85 12.22 -43.52
C ALA A 845 17.08 11.67 -42.08
N PHE A 846 16.03 11.37 -41.30
CA PHE A 846 16.11 11.07 -39.86
C PHE A 846 15.72 9.64 -39.45
N MET A 847 15.44 8.75 -40.41
CA MET A 847 14.98 7.39 -40.14
C MET A 847 16.17 6.43 -40.02
N ALA A 848 16.53 6.08 -38.78
CA ALA A 848 17.76 5.37 -38.47
C ALA A 848 17.65 3.83 -38.60
N LEU A 849 16.46 3.28 -38.39
CA LEU A 849 16.23 1.83 -38.36
C LEU A 849 15.72 1.33 -39.72
N ASN A 850 15.93 0.06 -40.03
CA ASN A 850 15.20 -0.64 -41.09
C ASN A 850 13.96 -1.36 -40.52
N THR A 851 13.13 -1.97 -41.38
CA THR A 851 11.87 -2.60 -40.94
C THR A 851 12.08 -3.71 -39.90
N ALA A 852 13.10 -4.55 -40.06
CA ALA A 852 13.39 -5.65 -39.13
C ALA A 852 13.92 -5.16 -37.79
N GLU A 853 14.76 -4.12 -37.81
CA GLU A 853 15.27 -3.48 -36.61
C GLU A 853 14.15 -2.79 -35.84
N ARG A 854 13.24 -2.06 -36.51
CA ARG A 854 12.06 -1.47 -35.85
C ARG A 854 11.25 -2.52 -35.10
N ALA A 855 11.00 -3.67 -35.74
CA ALA A 855 10.31 -4.79 -35.10
C ALA A 855 11.08 -5.31 -33.87
N TYR A 856 12.41 -5.45 -33.96
CA TYR A 856 13.28 -5.86 -32.86
C TYR A 856 13.24 -4.88 -31.68
N PHE A 857 13.36 -3.57 -31.96
CA PHE A 857 13.34 -2.55 -30.92
C PHE A 857 11.98 -2.47 -30.23
N MET A 858 10.89 -2.49 -30.98
CA MET A 858 9.54 -2.46 -30.41
C MET A 858 9.24 -3.69 -29.55
N ALA A 859 9.58 -4.88 -30.03
CA ALA A 859 9.45 -6.12 -29.26
C ALA A 859 10.37 -6.12 -28.03
N GLY A 860 11.57 -5.56 -28.15
CA GLY A 860 12.52 -5.43 -27.05
C GLY A 860 12.12 -4.45 -25.96
N ILE A 861 11.48 -3.34 -26.31
CA ILE A 861 10.89 -2.39 -25.34
C ILE A 861 9.74 -3.06 -24.59
N ALA A 862 8.85 -3.77 -25.31
CA ALA A 862 7.79 -4.54 -24.68
C ALA A 862 8.33 -5.60 -23.71
N ALA A 863 9.34 -6.37 -24.13
CA ALA A 863 9.99 -7.37 -23.28
C ALA A 863 10.70 -6.75 -22.06
N TYR A 864 11.31 -5.57 -22.19
CA TYR A 864 11.86 -4.82 -21.05
C TYR A 864 10.78 -4.49 -20.02
N MET A 865 9.62 -4.01 -20.50
CA MET A 865 8.49 -3.65 -19.65
C MET A 865 7.91 -4.88 -18.95
N GLY A 866 7.67 -5.97 -19.68
CA GLY A 866 7.17 -7.23 -19.14
C GLY A 866 8.09 -7.84 -18.08
N ALA A 867 9.40 -7.92 -18.35
CA ALA A 867 10.38 -8.48 -17.42
C ALA A 867 10.51 -7.69 -16.11
N ARG A 868 10.25 -6.38 -16.15
CA ARG A 868 10.22 -5.50 -14.97
C ARG A 868 8.82 -5.31 -14.38
N ARG A 869 7.81 -5.99 -14.95
CA ARG A 869 6.38 -5.87 -14.59
C ARG A 869 5.89 -4.42 -14.56
N LEU A 870 6.38 -3.62 -15.50
CA LEU A 870 5.92 -2.25 -15.65
C LEU A 870 4.47 -2.25 -16.16
N PRO A 871 3.64 -1.28 -15.76
CA PRO A 871 2.36 -1.04 -16.43
C PRO A 871 2.60 -0.67 -17.91
N ASN A 872 1.55 -0.42 -18.67
CA ASN A 872 1.68 0.14 -20.04
C ASN A 872 2.12 1.62 -20.00
N GLN A 873 3.26 1.88 -19.36
CA GLN A 873 3.90 3.16 -19.18
C GLN A 873 5.40 2.91 -18.93
N ILE A 874 6.26 3.66 -19.61
CA ILE A 874 7.73 3.62 -19.48
C ILE A 874 8.27 5.04 -19.39
N SER A 875 9.14 5.33 -18.43
CA SER A 875 9.74 6.67 -18.30
C SER A 875 10.78 6.92 -19.39
N LYS A 876 11.10 8.20 -19.66
CA LYS A 876 12.18 8.57 -20.60
C LYS A 876 13.52 7.92 -20.25
N GLN A 877 13.84 7.81 -18.95
CA GLN A 877 15.08 7.19 -18.47
C GLN A 877 15.07 5.68 -18.72
N GLN A 878 13.97 4.99 -18.41
CA GLN A 878 13.80 3.55 -18.66
C GLN A 878 13.83 3.23 -20.15
N LEU A 879 13.20 4.06 -20.98
CA LEU A 879 13.24 3.91 -22.44
C LEU A 879 14.68 4.07 -22.96
N ASP A 880 15.44 5.04 -22.46
CA ASP A 880 16.85 5.22 -22.84
C ASP A 880 17.70 4.01 -22.45
N GLU A 881 17.50 3.48 -21.24
CA GLU A 881 18.14 2.25 -20.77
C GLU A 881 17.82 1.06 -21.69
N ALA A 882 16.54 0.88 -22.02
CA ALA A 882 16.07 -0.19 -22.89
C ALA A 882 16.72 -0.10 -24.28
N ILE A 883 16.68 1.08 -24.92
CA ILE A 883 17.26 1.30 -26.25
C ILE A 883 18.76 1.02 -26.25
N ARG A 884 19.52 1.51 -25.26
CA ARG A 884 20.98 1.27 -25.18
C ARG A 884 21.32 -0.21 -25.00
N ALA A 885 20.54 -0.95 -24.22
CA ALA A 885 20.73 -2.39 -24.09
C ALA A 885 20.40 -3.12 -25.41
N LEU A 886 19.33 -2.73 -26.10
CA LEU A 886 18.93 -3.32 -27.38
C LEU A 886 19.95 -3.06 -28.48
N ILE A 887 20.52 -1.85 -28.55
CA ILE A 887 21.64 -1.54 -29.47
C ILE A 887 22.81 -2.48 -29.21
N ARG A 888 23.13 -2.77 -27.94
CA ARG A 888 24.22 -3.69 -27.59
C ARG A 888 23.90 -5.16 -27.88
N ALA A 889 22.63 -5.55 -27.77
CA ALA A 889 22.19 -6.94 -27.90
C ALA A 889 21.75 -7.35 -29.32
N ILE A 890 21.46 -6.39 -30.21
CA ILE A 890 20.90 -6.69 -31.53
C ILE A 890 21.83 -7.61 -32.34
N PRO A 891 21.34 -8.78 -32.81
CA PRO A 891 22.12 -9.66 -33.69
C PRO A 891 22.27 -9.05 -35.09
N ASP A 892 23.46 -9.17 -35.69
CA ASP A 892 23.72 -8.60 -37.03
C ASP A 892 22.80 -9.20 -38.11
N GLY A 893 22.38 -10.46 -37.93
CA GLY A 893 21.42 -11.14 -38.81
C GLY A 893 20.02 -10.51 -38.82
N VAL A 894 19.65 -9.74 -37.78
CA VAL A 894 18.40 -8.96 -37.79
C VAL A 894 18.53 -7.80 -38.77
N SER A 895 19.64 -7.06 -38.72
CA SER A 895 19.92 -5.95 -39.63
C SER A 895 20.06 -6.39 -41.09
N GLN A 896 20.52 -7.62 -41.33
CA GLN A 896 20.77 -8.18 -42.66
C GLN A 896 19.57 -8.93 -43.26
N SER A 897 18.47 -9.06 -42.53
CA SER A 897 17.27 -9.73 -43.04
C SER A 897 16.69 -8.99 -44.25
N VAL A 898 16.18 -9.73 -45.24
CA VAL A 898 15.72 -9.17 -46.52
C VAL A 898 14.53 -8.24 -46.27
N THR A 899 14.74 -6.94 -46.47
CA THR A 899 13.68 -5.93 -46.43
C THR A 899 13.00 -5.89 -47.80
N THR A 900 11.67 -5.90 -47.81
CA THR A 900 10.88 -5.82 -49.06
C THR A 900 10.84 -4.41 -49.67
N ILE A 901 11.43 -3.42 -49.00
CA ILE A 901 11.40 -2.00 -49.35
C ILE A 901 12.75 -1.59 -49.95
N GLN A 902 12.72 -1.09 -51.18
CA GLN A 902 13.90 -0.55 -51.86
C GLN A 902 14.45 0.66 -51.09
N ASN A 903 15.77 0.72 -50.90
CA ASN A 903 16.54 1.78 -50.21
C ASN A 903 16.66 1.71 -48.66
N GLU A 904 16.22 0.64 -47.98
CA GLU A 904 16.57 0.45 -46.57
C GLU A 904 18.05 -0.01 -46.41
N ALA A 905 18.70 0.44 -45.32
CA ALA A 905 20.09 0.07 -45.03
C ALA A 905 20.18 -1.39 -44.56
N ASN A 906 21.04 -2.18 -45.22
CA ASN A 906 21.27 -3.61 -44.91
C ASN A 906 22.57 -3.86 -44.13
N ALA A 907 23.38 -2.82 -43.89
CA ALA A 907 24.57 -2.93 -43.06
C ALA A 907 24.18 -3.10 -41.57
N PRO A 908 24.92 -3.90 -40.78
CA PRO A 908 24.64 -4.07 -39.35
C PRO A 908 24.51 -2.74 -38.62
N LEU A 909 23.53 -2.61 -37.71
CA LEU A 909 23.22 -1.35 -37.03
C LEU A 909 24.45 -0.75 -36.32
N ARG A 910 25.26 -1.62 -35.70
CA ARG A 910 26.49 -1.26 -34.96
C ARG A 910 27.71 -1.03 -35.86
N SER A 911 27.57 -1.16 -37.18
CA SER A 911 28.69 -1.00 -38.10
C SER A 911 29.07 0.47 -38.25
N GLN A 912 30.39 0.74 -38.20
CA GLN A 912 30.96 2.05 -38.55
C GLN A 912 30.69 2.44 -40.00
N ALA A 913 30.43 1.47 -40.88
CA ALA A 913 30.04 1.72 -42.26
C ALA A 913 28.60 2.29 -42.37
N ARG A 914 27.80 2.20 -41.30
CA ARG A 914 26.41 2.69 -41.26
C ARG A 914 26.27 3.99 -40.48
N PHE A 915 26.86 4.07 -39.30
CA PHE A 915 26.86 5.29 -38.48
C PHE A 915 28.24 5.55 -37.87
N ASP A 916 28.60 6.83 -37.71
CA ASP A 916 29.79 7.24 -36.97
C ASP A 916 29.54 7.15 -35.45
N TRP A 917 29.56 5.92 -34.94
CA TRP A 917 29.37 5.66 -33.52
C TRP A 917 30.50 6.24 -32.65
N LYS A 918 31.66 6.58 -33.21
CA LYS A 918 32.77 7.14 -32.42
C LYS A 918 32.54 8.60 -32.08
N ASN A 919 32.03 9.39 -33.03
CA ASN A 919 31.90 10.84 -32.85
C ASN A 919 30.47 11.31 -32.64
N ARG A 920 29.45 10.50 -32.99
CA ARG A 920 28.03 10.92 -32.99
C ARG A 920 27.09 9.99 -32.22
N GLU A 921 27.61 9.18 -31.28
CA GLU A 921 26.80 8.23 -30.51
C GLU A 921 25.53 8.84 -29.89
N PRO A 922 25.56 10.02 -29.21
CA PRO A 922 24.35 10.58 -28.59
C PRO A 922 23.26 10.91 -29.61
N GLU A 923 23.64 11.46 -30.76
CA GLU A 923 22.71 11.83 -31.84
C GLU A 923 22.08 10.58 -32.49
N ILE A 924 22.88 9.53 -32.71
CA ILE A 924 22.40 8.27 -33.27
C ILE A 924 21.36 7.62 -32.34
N ILE A 925 21.62 7.63 -31.03
CA ILE A 925 20.69 7.08 -30.03
C ILE A 925 19.38 7.90 -30.00
N GLU A 926 19.43 9.22 -30.11
CA GLU A 926 18.23 10.06 -30.24
C GLU A 926 17.45 9.79 -31.53
N HIS A 927 18.12 9.56 -32.66
CA HIS A 927 17.45 9.18 -33.91
C HIS A 927 16.76 7.81 -33.80
N ILE A 928 17.43 6.81 -33.20
CA ILE A 928 16.84 5.47 -32.96
C ILE A 928 15.62 5.58 -32.04
N LYS A 929 15.71 6.36 -30.94
CA LYS A 929 14.59 6.62 -30.04
C LYS A 929 13.41 7.27 -30.77
N THR A 930 13.71 8.23 -31.64
CA THR A 930 12.69 8.94 -32.43
C THR A 930 12.02 8.00 -33.42
N ASP A 931 12.78 7.19 -34.16
CA ASP A 931 12.25 6.23 -35.14
C ASP A 931 11.38 5.14 -34.48
N ALA A 932 11.84 4.59 -33.35
CA ALA A 932 11.04 3.62 -32.58
C ALA A 932 9.67 4.19 -32.16
N ARG A 933 9.59 5.48 -31.84
CA ARG A 933 8.33 6.16 -31.50
C ARG A 933 7.49 6.56 -32.73
N ALA A 934 8.13 6.76 -33.87
CA ALA A 934 7.50 7.34 -35.06
C ALA A 934 6.47 6.41 -35.73
N CYS A 935 6.44 5.11 -35.36
CA CYS A 935 5.43 4.16 -35.84
C CYS A 935 4.02 4.40 -35.25
N GLY A 936 3.84 5.36 -34.34
CA GLY A 936 2.54 5.65 -33.72
C GLY A 936 2.05 4.59 -32.72
N LEU A 937 2.87 3.56 -32.48
CA LEU A 937 2.58 2.46 -31.57
C LEU A 937 3.02 2.78 -30.13
N LEU A 938 4.12 3.53 -29.97
CA LEU A 938 4.63 4.02 -28.68
C LEU A 938 4.46 5.54 -28.64
N VAL A 939 3.44 6.00 -27.92
CA VAL A 939 3.00 7.40 -27.85
C VAL A 939 3.39 8.02 -26.51
N SER A 940 3.42 9.35 -26.45
CA SER A 940 3.62 10.05 -25.18
C SER A 940 2.45 9.77 -24.22
N ASP A 941 2.76 9.53 -22.96
CA ASP A 941 1.74 9.32 -21.95
C ASP A 941 1.31 10.64 -21.33
N LEU A 942 0.09 11.06 -21.69
CA LEU A 942 -0.55 12.22 -21.11
C LEU A 942 -1.00 11.97 -19.65
N SER A 943 -0.56 10.98 -18.90
CA SER A 943 -0.81 10.94 -17.45
C SER A 943 0.38 11.43 -16.61
N LYS A 944 1.59 11.38 -17.18
CA LYS A 944 2.85 11.77 -16.52
C LYS A 944 3.80 12.36 -17.55
N ASP A 945 4.31 13.55 -17.29
CA ASP A 945 5.27 14.17 -18.19
C ASP A 945 6.55 13.33 -18.32
N GLY A 946 7.16 13.34 -19.50
CA GLY A 946 8.36 12.53 -19.80
C GLY A 946 8.15 11.01 -19.80
N HIS A 947 6.91 10.52 -19.86
CA HIS A 947 6.60 9.09 -19.97
C HIS A 947 6.00 8.74 -21.35
N PHE A 948 6.12 7.47 -21.73
CA PHE A 948 5.58 6.90 -22.96
C PHE A 948 4.72 5.68 -22.65
N LYS A 949 3.76 5.37 -23.52
CA LYS A 949 2.92 4.18 -23.43
C LYS A 949 2.67 3.59 -24.80
N PHE A 950 2.39 2.29 -24.88
CA PHE A 950 1.81 1.77 -26.11
C PHE A 950 0.43 2.39 -26.31
N ALA A 951 0.13 2.83 -27.53
CA ALA A 951 -1.15 3.45 -27.91
C ALA A 951 -2.33 2.58 -27.45
N HIS A 952 -2.14 1.27 -27.44
CA HIS A 952 -3.04 0.33 -26.81
C HIS A 952 -2.26 -0.74 -26.02
N LYS A 953 -2.78 -1.14 -24.84
CA LYS A 953 -2.12 -2.13 -23.95
C LYS A 953 -1.91 -3.48 -24.65
N SER A 954 -2.80 -3.86 -25.56
CA SER A 954 -2.61 -5.09 -26.33
C SER A 954 -1.38 -5.12 -27.20
N PHE A 955 -0.88 -3.98 -27.66
CA PHE A 955 0.36 -3.99 -28.44
C PHE A 955 1.52 -4.42 -27.55
N LEU A 956 1.56 -3.95 -26.30
CA LEU A 956 2.48 -4.44 -25.28
C LEU A 956 2.30 -5.95 -25.06
N GLU A 957 1.09 -6.38 -24.69
CA GLU A 957 0.78 -7.79 -24.37
C GLU A 957 1.05 -8.73 -25.55
N PHE A 958 0.73 -8.31 -26.78
CA PHE A 958 1.02 -9.05 -27.99
C PHE A 958 2.52 -9.11 -28.28
N LEU A 959 3.27 -8.01 -28.15
CA LEU A 959 4.70 -7.98 -28.41
C LEU A 959 5.49 -8.81 -27.39
N GLU A 960 5.08 -8.79 -26.12
CA GLU A 960 5.61 -9.67 -25.08
C GLU A 960 5.39 -11.15 -25.43
N ALA A 961 4.16 -11.52 -25.79
CA ALA A 961 3.82 -12.85 -26.26
C ALA A 961 4.61 -13.25 -27.52
N ARG A 962 4.79 -12.30 -28.44
CA ARG A 962 5.57 -12.49 -29.67
C ARG A 962 7.00 -12.89 -29.35
N VAL A 963 7.69 -12.17 -28.47
CA VAL A 963 9.09 -12.47 -28.11
C VAL A 963 9.24 -13.92 -27.63
N LEU A 964 8.34 -14.38 -26.76
CA LEU A 964 8.38 -15.76 -26.27
C LEU A 964 8.01 -16.78 -27.37
N SER A 965 7.05 -16.45 -28.24
CA SER A 965 6.69 -17.33 -29.37
C SER A 965 7.83 -17.51 -30.38
N GLN A 966 8.67 -16.49 -30.58
CA GLN A 966 9.81 -16.53 -31.50
C GLN A 966 10.84 -17.58 -31.10
N LEU A 967 10.94 -17.94 -29.82
CA LEU A 967 11.78 -19.04 -29.35
C LEU A 967 11.38 -20.40 -29.99
N PHE A 968 10.16 -20.49 -30.50
CA PHE A 968 9.58 -21.66 -31.16
C PHE A 968 9.44 -21.47 -32.68
N ALA A 969 10.00 -20.41 -33.26
CA ALA A 969 10.00 -20.19 -34.72
C ALA A 969 10.76 -21.29 -35.47
N ALA A 970 10.34 -21.59 -36.70
CA ALA A 970 11.06 -22.50 -37.59
C ALA A 970 12.25 -21.79 -38.27
N GLU A 971 12.07 -20.52 -38.63
CA GLU A 971 13.08 -19.69 -39.26
C GLU A 971 14.18 -19.28 -38.26
N GLU A 972 15.43 -19.43 -38.69
CA GLU A 972 16.59 -19.14 -37.84
C GLU A 972 16.73 -17.65 -37.45
N PRO A 973 16.54 -16.66 -38.35
CA PRO A 973 16.65 -15.25 -37.98
C PRO A 973 15.62 -14.82 -36.92
N GLU A 974 14.36 -15.27 -37.06
CA GLU A 974 13.29 -14.98 -36.11
C GLU A 974 13.58 -15.59 -34.72
N ARG A 975 14.08 -16.84 -34.71
CA ARG A 975 14.47 -17.52 -33.47
C ARG A 975 15.65 -16.84 -32.77
N ILE A 976 16.64 -16.38 -33.52
CA ILE A 976 17.80 -15.64 -32.99
C ILE A 976 17.34 -14.30 -32.39
N SER A 977 16.45 -13.58 -33.06
CA SER A 977 15.84 -12.36 -32.53
C SER A 977 15.15 -12.60 -31.18
N GLY A 978 14.23 -13.57 -31.12
CA GLY A 978 13.50 -13.91 -29.89
C GLY A 978 14.44 -14.34 -28.76
N ALA A 979 15.44 -15.17 -29.06
CA ALA A 979 16.43 -15.61 -28.09
C ALA A 979 17.28 -14.45 -27.55
N SER A 980 17.67 -13.50 -28.41
CA SER A 980 18.41 -12.31 -27.97
C SER A 980 17.60 -11.47 -27.00
N LEU A 981 16.35 -11.17 -27.35
CA LEU A 981 15.46 -10.36 -26.50
C LEU A 981 15.13 -11.06 -25.18
N ALA A 982 14.74 -12.33 -25.21
CA ALA A 982 14.42 -13.09 -24.01
C ALA A 982 15.62 -13.21 -23.06
N ASN A 983 16.83 -13.44 -23.58
CA ASN A 983 18.05 -13.53 -22.77
C ASN A 983 18.50 -12.16 -22.23
N THR A 984 18.35 -11.10 -23.02
CA THR A 984 18.71 -9.72 -22.60
C THR A 984 17.93 -9.31 -21.37
N TRP A 985 16.63 -9.67 -21.33
CA TRP A 985 15.72 -9.26 -20.26
C TRP A 985 15.40 -10.34 -19.24
N LYS A 986 15.85 -11.58 -19.46
CA LYS A 986 15.44 -12.78 -18.70
C LYS A 986 13.92 -12.95 -18.66
N LEU A 987 13.25 -12.65 -19.77
CA LEU A 987 11.79 -12.76 -19.89
C LEU A 987 11.39 -14.23 -19.97
N GLU A 988 10.48 -14.67 -19.10
CA GLU A 988 9.94 -16.02 -19.06
C GLU A 988 8.41 -16.05 -19.26
N ILE A 989 7.84 -17.22 -19.55
CA ILE A 989 6.37 -17.39 -19.68
C ILE A 989 5.66 -17.00 -18.38
N ASP A 990 6.29 -17.25 -17.22
CA ASP A 990 5.73 -16.91 -15.92
C ASP A 990 5.58 -15.40 -15.70
N ASP A 991 6.26 -14.55 -16.47
CA ASP A 991 6.10 -13.10 -16.41
C ASP A 991 4.79 -12.63 -17.07
N LEU A 992 4.21 -13.44 -17.96
CA LEU A 992 2.93 -13.14 -18.63
C LEU A 992 1.70 -13.67 -17.90
N LYS A 993 1.88 -14.46 -16.83
CA LYS A 993 0.78 -15.19 -16.16
C LYS A 993 -0.33 -14.28 -15.62
N ASP A 994 0.00 -13.04 -15.27
CA ASP A 994 -0.92 -12.06 -14.71
C ASP A 994 -1.64 -11.24 -15.81
N SER A 995 -1.34 -11.50 -17.09
CA SER A 995 -2.06 -10.97 -18.26
C SER A 995 -2.75 -12.10 -19.06
N PRO A 996 -4.06 -12.32 -18.85
CA PRO A 996 -4.83 -13.31 -19.61
C PRO A 996 -4.78 -13.09 -21.13
N GLU A 997 -4.76 -11.83 -21.58
CA GLU A 997 -4.64 -11.49 -22.99
C GLU A 997 -3.26 -11.81 -23.57
N ALA A 998 -2.16 -11.51 -22.86
CA ALA A 998 -0.82 -11.89 -23.32
C ALA A 998 -0.69 -13.41 -23.46
N MET A 999 -1.26 -14.16 -22.50
CA MET A 999 -1.30 -15.63 -22.56
C MET A 999 -2.14 -16.15 -23.74
N THR A 1000 -3.25 -15.48 -24.06
CA THR A 1000 -4.08 -15.83 -25.22
C THR A 1000 -3.34 -15.57 -26.53
N PHE A 1001 -2.68 -14.41 -26.68
CA PHE A 1001 -1.82 -14.13 -27.84
C PHE A 1001 -0.68 -15.15 -27.96
N LEU A 1002 -0.04 -15.52 -26.85
CA LEU A 1002 1.04 -16.50 -26.85
C LEU A 1002 0.53 -17.86 -27.33
N ALA A 1003 -0.64 -18.30 -26.86
CA ALA A 1003 -1.26 -19.55 -27.30
C ALA A 1003 -1.58 -19.55 -28.80
N GLU A 1004 -2.18 -18.48 -29.32
CA GLU A 1004 -2.46 -18.31 -30.76
C GLU A 1004 -1.18 -18.35 -31.60
N LEU A 1005 -0.15 -17.60 -31.21
CA LEU A 1005 1.13 -17.56 -31.91
C LEU A 1005 1.84 -18.92 -31.88
N LEU A 1006 1.87 -19.61 -30.73
CA LEU A 1006 2.45 -20.95 -30.61
C LEU A 1006 1.70 -21.97 -31.48
N ALA A 1007 0.37 -21.94 -31.46
CA ALA A 1007 -0.44 -22.81 -32.31
C ALA A 1007 -0.13 -22.58 -33.79
N GLN A 1008 0.05 -21.32 -34.21
CA GLN A 1008 0.49 -21.00 -35.57
C GLN A 1008 1.87 -21.59 -35.88
N LYS A 1009 2.88 -21.38 -35.01
CA LYS A 1009 4.23 -21.94 -35.20
C LYS A 1009 4.24 -23.46 -35.26
N PHE A 1010 3.35 -24.14 -34.52
CA PHE A 1010 3.19 -25.59 -34.60
C PHE A 1010 2.58 -26.04 -35.92
N ARG A 1011 1.55 -25.33 -36.42
CA ARG A 1011 0.95 -25.58 -37.73
C ARG A 1011 1.94 -25.42 -38.89
N GLU A 1012 2.80 -24.40 -38.82
CA GLU A 1012 3.89 -24.18 -39.79
C GLU A 1012 4.88 -25.35 -39.84
N ARG A 1013 5.05 -26.07 -38.73
CA ARG A 1013 5.92 -27.26 -38.62
C ARG A 1013 5.21 -28.56 -39.00
N GLY A 1014 4.02 -28.48 -39.59
CA GLY A 1014 3.24 -29.62 -40.06
C GLY A 1014 2.30 -30.24 -39.02
N GLN A 1015 2.22 -29.70 -37.80
CA GLN A 1015 1.29 -30.19 -36.77
C GLN A 1015 -0.10 -29.62 -37.00
N ARG A 1016 -1.00 -30.39 -37.60
CA ARG A 1016 -2.33 -29.90 -38.04
C ARG A 1016 -3.48 -30.44 -37.20
N GLU A 1017 -3.29 -31.55 -36.50
CA GLU A 1017 -4.34 -32.12 -35.65
C GLU A 1017 -4.42 -31.40 -34.30
N ASP A 1018 -5.64 -31.17 -33.81
CA ASP A 1018 -5.90 -30.54 -32.50
C ASP A 1018 -5.08 -31.17 -31.36
N HIS A 1019 -4.91 -32.49 -31.40
CA HIS A 1019 -4.18 -33.22 -30.37
C HIS A 1019 -2.68 -32.92 -30.39
N GLU A 1020 -2.09 -32.72 -31.56
CA GLU A 1020 -0.68 -32.35 -31.68
C GLU A 1020 -0.44 -30.91 -31.20
N ILE A 1021 -1.36 -30.00 -31.54
CA ILE A 1021 -1.33 -28.61 -31.08
C ILE A 1021 -1.49 -28.56 -29.55
N ALA A 1022 -2.48 -29.28 -28.99
CA ALA A 1022 -2.69 -29.36 -27.54
C ALA A 1022 -1.45 -29.90 -26.82
N ARG A 1023 -0.79 -30.93 -27.37
CA ARG A 1023 0.46 -31.50 -26.84
C ARG A 1023 1.63 -30.51 -26.93
N GLY A 1024 1.75 -29.78 -28.04
CA GLY A 1024 2.76 -28.72 -28.21
C GLY A 1024 2.60 -27.60 -27.19
N LEU A 1025 1.37 -27.13 -26.99
CA LEU A 1025 1.04 -26.11 -25.98
C LEU A 1025 1.34 -26.61 -24.56
N LEU A 1026 1.06 -27.88 -24.26
CA LEU A 1026 1.38 -28.47 -22.95
C LEU A 1026 2.89 -28.45 -22.70
N ALA A 1027 3.68 -28.78 -23.72
CA ALA A 1027 5.13 -28.76 -23.63
C ALA A 1027 5.72 -27.37 -23.44
N ALA A 1028 5.16 -26.36 -24.12
CA ALA A 1028 5.59 -24.98 -23.99
C ALA A 1028 5.14 -24.38 -22.65
N LEU A 1029 3.85 -24.37 -22.35
CA LEU A 1029 3.25 -23.62 -21.24
C LEU A 1029 3.45 -24.29 -19.87
N VAL A 1030 3.42 -25.62 -19.80
CA VAL A 1030 3.57 -26.33 -18.51
C VAL A 1030 5.02 -26.66 -18.22
N TRP A 1031 5.77 -27.06 -19.24
CA TRP A 1031 7.10 -27.63 -19.07
C TRP A 1031 8.25 -26.74 -19.53
N GLY A 1032 8.00 -25.65 -20.25
CA GLY A 1032 9.04 -24.72 -20.71
C GLY A 1032 10.03 -25.35 -21.70
N ASN A 1033 9.66 -26.46 -22.36
CA ASN A 1033 10.58 -27.22 -23.19
C ASN A 1033 10.62 -26.68 -24.63
N LEU A 1034 11.80 -26.23 -25.05
CA LEU A 1034 12.08 -25.84 -26.44
C LEU A 1034 12.18 -27.06 -27.37
N PRO A 1035 11.61 -26.99 -28.58
CA PRO A 1035 11.75 -28.03 -29.60
C PRO A 1035 13.20 -28.08 -30.09
N GLY A 1036 13.89 -29.19 -29.81
CA GLY A 1036 15.28 -29.43 -30.24
C GLY A 1036 16.22 -29.94 -29.14
N LYS A 1037 15.87 -29.78 -27.86
CA LYS A 1037 16.59 -30.43 -26.75
C LYS A 1037 15.84 -31.66 -26.27
N ARG A 1038 16.03 -32.82 -26.93
CA ARG A 1038 15.75 -34.10 -26.28
C ARG A 1038 17.00 -34.56 -25.52
N SER A 1039 16.91 -34.55 -24.20
CA SER A 1039 17.66 -35.50 -23.40
C SER A 1039 16.66 -36.34 -22.61
N TRP A 1040 16.76 -37.66 -22.77
CA TRP A 1040 16.12 -38.69 -21.92
C TRP A 1040 16.28 -38.40 -20.40
N LYS A 1041 17.22 -37.53 -20.00
CA LYS A 1041 17.44 -37.08 -18.63
C LYS A 1041 16.27 -36.27 -18.02
N SER A 1042 15.48 -35.50 -18.77
CA SER A 1042 14.31 -34.77 -18.20
C SER A 1042 13.12 -35.69 -17.88
N VAL A 1043 13.05 -36.82 -18.60
CA VAL A 1043 12.07 -37.88 -18.42
C VAL A 1043 12.41 -38.71 -17.18
N PHE A 1044 13.67 -39.10 -17.00
CA PHE A 1044 14.09 -39.86 -15.80
C PHE A 1044 14.07 -39.01 -14.51
N TRP A 1045 14.41 -37.73 -14.57
CA TRP A 1045 14.43 -36.84 -13.38
C TRP A 1045 13.02 -36.54 -12.84
N ARG A 1046 12.01 -36.46 -13.71
CA ARG A 1046 10.60 -36.32 -13.29
C ARG A 1046 9.98 -37.62 -12.78
N LEU A 1047 10.42 -38.77 -13.31
CA LEU A 1047 9.81 -40.06 -13.02
C LEU A 1047 10.31 -40.70 -11.70
N SER A 1048 11.54 -40.42 -11.26
CA SER A 1048 12.11 -41.10 -10.07
C SER A 1048 12.37 -40.18 -8.87
N VAL A 1049 12.70 -38.90 -9.10
CA VAL A 1049 13.29 -38.02 -8.05
C VAL A 1049 12.25 -37.11 -7.38
N ARG A 1050 11.34 -36.48 -8.13
CA ARG A 1050 10.29 -35.60 -7.57
C ARG A 1050 9.23 -36.31 -6.69
N PRO A 1051 8.78 -37.53 -7.03
CA PRO A 1051 7.82 -38.28 -6.21
C PRO A 1051 8.39 -38.76 -4.86
N ALA A 1052 9.68 -39.17 -4.82
CA ALA A 1052 10.34 -39.61 -3.59
C ALA A 1052 10.63 -38.45 -2.62
N LEU A 1053 10.94 -37.26 -3.15
CA LEU A 1053 11.18 -36.05 -2.36
C LEU A 1053 9.87 -35.44 -1.82
N TRP A 1054 8.76 -35.56 -2.56
CA TRP A 1054 7.42 -35.22 -2.04
C TRP A 1054 6.97 -36.20 -0.93
N LEU A 1055 7.26 -37.50 -1.06
CA LEU A 1055 6.96 -38.52 -0.03
C LEU A 1055 7.76 -38.32 1.27
N ALA A 1056 9.05 -37.95 1.16
CA ALA A 1056 9.93 -37.62 2.29
C ALA A 1056 9.52 -36.32 3.01
N GLY A 1057 9.09 -35.30 2.27
CA GLY A 1057 8.62 -34.02 2.85
C GLY A 1057 7.30 -34.13 3.61
N ARG A 1058 6.39 -35.02 3.18
CA ARG A 1058 5.09 -35.20 3.84
C ARG A 1058 5.08 -36.15 5.03
N LEU A 1059 6.06 -37.05 5.16
CA LEU A 1059 6.24 -37.87 6.36
C LEU A 1059 6.79 -37.06 7.55
N VAL A 1060 7.66 -36.09 7.25
CA VAL A 1060 8.26 -35.18 8.24
C VAL A 1060 7.25 -34.17 8.78
N GLY A 1061 6.28 -33.72 7.96
CA GLY A 1061 5.26 -32.77 8.41
C GLY A 1061 4.11 -33.33 9.26
N ILE A 1062 3.92 -34.66 9.37
CA ILE A 1062 2.64 -35.23 9.87
C ILE A 1062 2.75 -36.02 11.19
N PHE A 1063 3.96 -36.30 11.71
CA PHE A 1063 4.05 -36.82 13.08
C PHE A 1063 3.94 -35.79 14.21
N GLY A 1064 3.39 -34.62 13.87
CA GLY A 1064 2.17 -34.22 14.54
C GLY A 1064 1.21 -33.42 13.65
N VAL A 1065 -0.07 -33.80 13.41
CA VAL A 1065 -0.87 -34.88 14.03
C VAL A 1065 -2.11 -35.29 13.19
N ARG A 1066 -2.39 -36.61 13.02
CA ARG A 1066 -3.60 -37.33 13.51
C ARG A 1066 -3.55 -38.85 13.22
N ARG A 1067 -3.46 -39.62 14.30
CA ARG A 1067 -3.39 -41.09 14.41
C ARG A 1067 -4.54 -41.82 13.69
N ARG A 1068 -4.38 -42.20 12.42
CA ARG A 1068 -5.11 -43.35 11.83
C ARG A 1068 -4.47 -43.97 10.58
N LYS A 1069 -3.58 -43.27 9.87
CA LYS A 1069 -2.91 -43.80 8.65
C LYS A 1069 -1.56 -44.49 8.88
N TYR A 1070 -1.00 -44.46 10.09
CA TYR A 1070 0.30 -45.07 10.40
C TYR A 1070 0.22 -46.54 10.79
N ILE A 1071 -0.92 -46.99 11.32
CA ILE A 1071 -1.19 -48.42 11.47
C ILE A 1071 -1.14 -49.07 10.08
N VAL A 1072 -1.60 -48.37 9.04
CA VAL A 1072 -1.60 -48.84 7.64
C VAL A 1072 -0.21 -48.79 7.01
N PHE A 1073 0.63 -47.79 7.32
CA PHE A 1073 2.03 -47.75 6.85
C PHE A 1073 2.92 -48.79 7.57
N GLY A 1074 2.68 -49.04 8.86
CA GLY A 1074 3.26 -50.16 9.58
C GLY A 1074 2.80 -51.51 9.00
N LEU A 1075 1.52 -51.64 8.63
CA LEU A 1075 0.98 -52.80 7.92
C LEU A 1075 1.65 -52.97 6.54
N PHE A 1076 1.92 -51.88 5.83
CA PHE A 1076 2.61 -51.86 4.55
C PHE A 1076 4.04 -52.41 4.67
N VAL A 1077 4.82 -51.96 5.65
CA VAL A 1077 6.17 -52.48 5.91
C VAL A 1077 6.13 -53.94 6.37
N ALA A 1078 5.14 -54.32 7.19
CA ALA A 1078 4.96 -55.69 7.64
C ALA A 1078 4.57 -56.64 6.49
N VAL A 1079 3.70 -56.21 5.57
CA VAL A 1079 3.28 -57.01 4.40
C VAL A 1079 4.41 -57.11 3.39
N VAL A 1080 5.13 -56.02 3.10
CA VAL A 1080 6.30 -56.05 2.21
C VAL A 1080 7.42 -56.91 2.80
N GLY A 1081 7.64 -56.82 4.11
CA GLY A 1081 8.57 -57.68 4.85
C GLY A 1081 8.15 -59.16 4.85
N ALA A 1082 6.86 -59.44 5.01
CA ALA A 1082 6.32 -60.79 4.94
C ALA A 1082 6.39 -61.39 3.53
N VAL A 1083 6.15 -60.59 2.49
CA VAL A 1083 6.29 -60.99 1.08
C VAL A 1083 7.76 -61.22 0.72
N ALA A 1084 8.67 -60.36 1.16
CA ALA A 1084 10.11 -60.56 0.97
C ALA A 1084 10.63 -61.77 1.75
N GLY A 1085 10.14 -62.00 2.98
CA GLY A 1085 10.46 -63.18 3.79
C GLY A 1085 9.90 -64.47 3.22
N ALA A 1086 8.67 -64.45 2.68
CA ALA A 1086 8.07 -65.58 1.98
C ALA A 1086 8.81 -65.89 0.68
N PHE A 1087 9.22 -64.87 -0.07
CA PHE A 1087 10.05 -65.03 -1.26
C PHE A 1087 11.41 -65.63 -0.92
N ALA A 1088 12.06 -65.16 0.16
CA ALA A 1088 13.31 -65.71 0.66
C ALA A 1088 13.17 -67.18 1.11
N LEU A 1089 12.07 -67.54 1.78
CA LEU A 1089 11.77 -68.93 2.15
C LEU A 1089 11.54 -69.81 0.92
N VAL A 1090 10.75 -69.35 -0.05
CA VAL A 1090 10.46 -70.09 -1.29
C VAL A 1090 11.75 -70.32 -2.08
N THR A 1091 12.64 -69.33 -2.15
CA THR A 1091 13.96 -69.48 -2.79
C THR A 1091 14.93 -70.38 -2.02
N LYS A 1092 14.79 -70.49 -0.69
CA LYS A 1092 15.66 -71.32 0.16
C LYS A 1092 15.24 -72.79 0.19
N TYR A 1093 13.95 -73.08 -0.03
CA TYR A 1093 13.38 -74.44 0.05
C TYR A 1093 12.94 -75.03 -1.31
N ASP A 1094 13.23 -74.34 -2.42
CA ASP A 1094 13.01 -74.80 -3.81
C ASP A 1094 11.59 -75.31 -4.12
N LEU A 1095 10.58 -74.55 -3.67
CA LEU A 1095 9.16 -74.85 -3.87
C LEU A 1095 8.67 -74.31 -5.23
N ALA A 1096 9.21 -74.85 -6.33
CA ALA A 1096 8.94 -74.38 -7.70
C ALA A 1096 7.47 -74.57 -8.17
N GLY A 1097 6.66 -75.37 -7.47
CA GLY A 1097 5.30 -75.73 -7.88
C GLY A 1097 4.17 -74.74 -7.52
N MET A 1098 4.44 -73.68 -6.73
CA MET A 1098 3.39 -72.75 -6.25
C MET A 1098 3.59 -71.30 -6.74
N MET A 1099 4.15 -71.10 -7.94
CA MET A 1099 4.46 -69.75 -8.47
C MET A 1099 3.27 -68.98 -9.08
N ALA A 1100 2.13 -69.61 -9.35
CA ALA A 1100 1.01 -68.93 -10.02
C ALA A 1100 0.28 -67.92 -9.12
N PHE A 1101 0.06 -68.26 -7.85
CA PHE A 1101 -0.76 -67.48 -6.93
C PHE A 1101 -0.08 -66.18 -6.41
N PRO A 1102 1.24 -66.17 -6.08
CA PRO A 1102 1.92 -64.96 -5.62
C PRO A 1102 2.05 -63.89 -6.71
N ILE A 1103 2.21 -64.29 -7.97
CA ILE A 1103 2.40 -63.37 -9.10
C ILE A 1103 1.09 -62.65 -9.43
N THR A 1104 -0.05 -63.37 -9.43
CA THR A 1104 -1.37 -62.75 -9.63
C THR A 1104 -1.77 -61.86 -8.45
N LEU A 1105 -1.46 -62.25 -7.20
CA LEU A 1105 -1.74 -61.42 -6.02
C LEU A 1105 -0.87 -60.15 -6.01
N SER A 1106 0.37 -60.25 -6.50
CA SER A 1106 1.29 -59.11 -6.67
C SER A 1106 0.82 -58.17 -7.78
N ALA A 1107 0.36 -58.69 -8.92
CA ALA A 1107 -0.13 -57.87 -10.04
C ALA A 1107 -1.45 -57.15 -9.70
N VAL A 1108 -2.38 -57.82 -9.02
CA VAL A 1108 -3.63 -57.21 -8.53
C VAL A 1108 -3.34 -56.21 -7.41
N GLY A 1109 -2.41 -56.52 -6.51
CA GLY A 1109 -1.94 -55.60 -5.47
C GLY A 1109 -1.29 -54.34 -6.06
N ILE A 1110 -0.43 -54.49 -7.06
CA ILE A 1110 0.22 -53.37 -7.77
C ILE A 1110 -0.81 -52.55 -8.55
N GLY A 1111 -1.79 -53.18 -9.22
CA GLY A 1111 -2.85 -52.50 -9.95
C GLY A 1111 -3.78 -51.69 -9.05
N LEU A 1112 -4.20 -52.26 -7.91
CA LEU A 1112 -5.00 -51.55 -6.90
C LEU A 1112 -4.19 -50.43 -6.22
N LEU A 1113 -2.90 -50.64 -5.99
CA LEU A 1113 -1.99 -49.61 -5.46
C LEU A 1113 -1.77 -48.47 -6.44
N LEU A 1114 -1.59 -48.74 -7.74
CA LEU A 1114 -1.49 -47.72 -8.78
C LEU A 1114 -2.80 -46.94 -8.94
N GLY A 1115 -3.94 -47.62 -8.96
CA GLY A 1115 -5.25 -46.97 -8.98
C GLY A 1115 -5.49 -46.08 -7.76
N TYR A 1116 -5.11 -46.55 -6.57
CA TYR A 1116 -5.22 -45.79 -5.32
C TYR A 1116 -4.19 -44.65 -5.22
N TRP A 1117 -2.98 -44.81 -5.78
CA TRP A 1117 -1.95 -43.76 -5.85
C TRP A 1117 -2.34 -42.66 -6.84
N VAL A 1118 -2.93 -43.03 -7.97
CA VAL A 1118 -3.54 -42.08 -8.92
C VAL A 1118 -4.72 -41.35 -8.28
N GLY A 1119 -5.57 -42.05 -7.51
CA GLY A 1119 -6.64 -41.46 -6.70
C GLY A 1119 -6.14 -40.49 -5.61
N LEU A 1120 -5.07 -40.87 -4.90
CA LEU A 1120 -4.42 -40.03 -3.89
C LEU A 1120 -3.69 -38.84 -4.50
N CYS A 1121 -3.08 -39.00 -5.66
CA CYS A 1121 -2.45 -37.90 -6.39
C CYS A 1121 -3.51 -36.94 -6.93
N THR A 1122 -4.59 -37.42 -7.53
CA THR A 1122 -5.70 -36.58 -8.02
C THR A 1122 -6.38 -35.82 -6.86
N ASP A 1123 -6.63 -36.47 -5.71
CA ASP A 1123 -7.20 -35.81 -4.53
C ASP A 1123 -6.19 -34.88 -3.80
N PHE A 1124 -4.89 -35.22 -3.80
CA PHE A 1124 -3.82 -34.34 -3.30
C PHE A 1124 -3.63 -33.09 -4.18
N LEU A 1125 -3.77 -33.28 -5.49
CA LEU A 1125 -3.68 -32.25 -6.51
C LEU A 1125 -4.90 -31.31 -6.51
N LYS A 1126 -6.12 -31.84 -6.30
CA LYS A 1126 -7.34 -31.04 -6.02
C LYS A 1126 -7.15 -30.08 -4.84
N ARG A 1127 -6.42 -30.51 -3.80
CA ARG A 1127 -6.31 -29.79 -2.51
C ARG A 1127 -5.11 -28.84 -2.39
N GLN A 1128 -4.28 -28.70 -3.42
CA GLN A 1128 -3.03 -27.93 -3.33
C GLN A 1128 -2.89 -26.90 -4.47
N LYS A 1129 -2.65 -25.63 -4.09
CA LYS A 1129 -2.21 -24.53 -4.98
C LYS A 1129 -0.76 -24.74 -5.49
N THR A 1130 -0.46 -25.90 -6.07
CA THR A 1130 0.88 -26.17 -6.63
C THR A 1130 1.09 -25.41 -7.95
N PRO A 1131 2.32 -24.97 -8.25
CA PRO A 1131 2.64 -24.22 -9.49
C PRO A 1131 2.26 -24.96 -10.78
N ILE A 1132 2.30 -26.31 -10.75
CA ILE A 1132 1.96 -27.16 -11.91
C ILE A 1132 0.47 -27.12 -12.22
N TRP A 1133 -0.41 -27.09 -11.22
CA TRP A 1133 -1.86 -27.00 -11.45
C TRP A 1133 -2.28 -25.68 -12.06
N ARG A 1134 -1.68 -24.58 -11.61
CA ARG A 1134 -1.90 -23.27 -12.23
C ARG A 1134 -1.51 -23.27 -13.70
N ARG A 1135 -0.35 -23.86 -14.04
CA ARG A 1135 0.09 -23.99 -15.44
C ARG A 1135 -0.78 -24.93 -16.27
N LEU A 1136 -1.32 -26.01 -15.68
CA LEU A 1136 -2.28 -26.89 -16.34
C LEU A 1136 -3.63 -26.19 -16.61
N HIS A 1137 -4.10 -25.38 -15.67
CA HIS A 1137 -5.29 -24.55 -15.86
C HIS A 1137 -5.07 -23.52 -16.97
N LEU A 1138 -3.92 -22.84 -16.99
CA LEU A 1138 -3.54 -21.93 -18.08
C LEU A 1138 -3.49 -22.64 -19.43
N TRP A 1139 -2.92 -23.85 -19.49
CA TRP A 1139 -2.90 -24.68 -20.70
C TRP A 1139 -4.33 -25.02 -21.17
N TYR A 1140 -5.20 -25.43 -20.25
CA TYR A 1140 -6.59 -25.77 -20.55
C TYR A 1140 -7.38 -24.57 -21.07
N GLN A 1141 -7.28 -23.43 -20.40
CA GLN A 1141 -7.90 -22.18 -20.88
C GLN A 1141 -7.38 -21.77 -22.25
N SER A 1142 -6.07 -21.90 -22.48
CA SER A 1142 -5.46 -21.65 -23.79
C SER A 1142 -6.02 -22.57 -24.89
N CYS A 1143 -6.23 -23.86 -24.58
CA CYS A 1143 -6.83 -24.80 -25.51
C CYS A 1143 -8.32 -24.51 -25.78
N LYS A 1144 -9.07 -24.09 -24.76
CA LYS A 1144 -10.47 -23.65 -24.89
C LYS A 1144 -10.58 -22.39 -25.76
N ASN A 1145 -9.73 -21.39 -25.54
CA ASN A 1145 -9.68 -20.15 -26.34
C ASN A 1145 -9.32 -20.42 -27.82
N LEU A 1146 -8.55 -21.48 -28.08
CA LEU A 1146 -8.22 -21.92 -29.44
C LEU A 1146 -9.29 -22.85 -30.06
N HIS A 1147 -10.39 -23.10 -29.34
CA HIS A 1147 -11.45 -24.04 -29.71
C HIS A 1147 -10.95 -25.44 -30.06
N LEU A 1148 -9.91 -25.92 -29.37
CA LEU A 1148 -9.43 -27.30 -29.55
C LEU A 1148 -10.47 -28.28 -28.99
N SER A 1149 -10.67 -29.39 -29.67
CA SER A 1149 -11.67 -30.39 -29.26
C SER A 1149 -11.36 -31.01 -27.89
N LEU A 1150 -12.39 -31.20 -27.05
CA LEU A 1150 -12.29 -31.89 -25.75
C LEU A 1150 -11.61 -33.28 -25.86
N PRO A 1151 -11.93 -34.12 -26.86
CA PRO A 1151 -11.21 -35.38 -27.08
C PRO A 1151 -9.70 -35.20 -27.31
N ALA A 1152 -9.28 -34.14 -28.00
CA ALA A 1152 -7.86 -33.87 -28.23
C ALA A 1152 -7.12 -33.49 -26.94
N MET A 1153 -7.75 -32.69 -26.08
CA MET A 1153 -7.24 -32.38 -24.74
C MET A 1153 -7.18 -33.64 -23.87
N ALA A 1154 -8.23 -34.46 -23.87
CA ALA A 1154 -8.32 -35.70 -23.11
C ALA A 1154 -7.25 -36.73 -23.54
N ARG A 1155 -6.94 -36.83 -24.84
CA ARG A 1155 -5.81 -37.66 -25.33
C ARG A 1155 -4.44 -37.18 -24.83
N THR A 1156 -4.33 -35.92 -24.41
CA THR A 1156 -3.05 -35.30 -24.01
C THR A 1156 -2.76 -35.50 -22.53
N VAL A 1157 -3.75 -35.27 -21.66
CA VAL A 1157 -3.58 -35.31 -20.19
C VAL A 1157 -4.48 -36.35 -19.50
N GLY A 1158 -5.35 -37.03 -20.23
CA GLY A 1158 -6.36 -37.95 -19.70
C GLY A 1158 -7.72 -37.28 -19.46
N ALA A 1159 -8.83 -38.00 -19.72
CA ALA A 1159 -10.19 -37.48 -19.58
C ALA A 1159 -10.50 -36.99 -18.15
N GLY A 1160 -10.11 -37.76 -17.13
CA GLY A 1160 -10.34 -37.37 -15.73
C GLY A 1160 -9.60 -36.08 -15.32
N VAL A 1161 -8.46 -35.74 -15.95
CA VAL A 1161 -7.77 -34.46 -15.69
C VAL A 1161 -8.50 -33.30 -16.35
N VAL A 1162 -9.07 -33.52 -17.55
CA VAL A 1162 -9.88 -32.51 -18.26
C VAL A 1162 -11.18 -32.22 -17.49
N GLU A 1163 -11.88 -33.25 -17.01
CA GLU A 1163 -13.09 -33.10 -16.17
C GLU A 1163 -12.77 -32.31 -14.89
N LEU A 1164 -11.65 -32.59 -14.24
CA LEU A 1164 -11.20 -31.83 -13.05
C LEU A 1164 -10.91 -30.36 -13.34
N LEU A 1165 -10.35 -30.06 -14.51
CA LEU A 1165 -10.07 -28.68 -14.95
C LEU A 1165 -11.34 -27.95 -15.37
N GLU A 1166 -12.38 -28.69 -15.78
CA GLU A 1166 -13.71 -28.17 -16.11
C GLU A 1166 -14.55 -27.88 -14.85
N ASP A 1167 -14.56 -28.80 -13.88
CA ASP A 1167 -15.29 -28.66 -12.61
C ASP A 1167 -14.65 -27.66 -11.63
N GLY A 1168 -13.32 -27.52 -11.68
CA GLY A 1168 -12.56 -26.59 -10.82
C GLY A 1168 -12.81 -25.10 -11.09
N GLY A 1169 -13.64 -24.76 -12.09
CA GLY A 1169 -14.10 -23.39 -12.37
C GLY A 1169 -15.27 -22.92 -11.50
N SER A 1170 -15.97 -23.83 -10.79
CA SER A 1170 -17.04 -23.46 -9.86
C SER A 1170 -16.60 -23.70 -8.40
N GLU A 1171 -16.02 -22.69 -7.75
CA GLU A 1171 -15.75 -22.70 -6.30
C GLU A 1171 -17.03 -22.92 -5.45
N GLU A 1172 -18.21 -22.88 -6.06
CA GLU A 1172 -19.51 -22.93 -5.41
C GLU A 1172 -19.92 -24.34 -4.92
N LYS A 1173 -19.33 -25.41 -5.47
CA LYS A 1173 -19.71 -26.79 -5.08
C LYS A 1173 -19.01 -27.27 -3.81
N ASP A 1174 -17.76 -26.85 -3.57
CA ASP A 1174 -16.98 -27.24 -2.39
C ASP A 1174 -17.44 -26.56 -1.09
N ARG A 1175 -18.23 -25.47 -1.15
CA ARG A 1175 -18.85 -24.84 0.02
C ARG A 1175 -20.18 -25.46 0.45
N ARG A 1176 -20.82 -26.27 -0.39
CA ARG A 1176 -22.09 -26.93 -0.05
C ARG A 1176 -21.91 -28.35 0.51
N GLU A 1177 -20.73 -28.95 0.37
CA GLU A 1177 -20.42 -30.30 0.89
C GLU A 1177 -19.36 -30.33 2.01
N ALA A 1178 -18.85 -29.17 2.45
CA ALA A 1178 -18.01 -29.02 3.65
C ALA A 1178 -18.80 -28.35 4.77
#